data_AF-A0A5B8XDJ8-F1
#
_entry.id   AF-A0A5B8XDJ8-F1
#
_cell.length_a   1.000
_cell.length_b   1.000
_cell.length_c   1.000
_cell.angle_alpha   90.00
_cell.angle_beta   90.00
_cell.angle_gamma   90.00
#
_symmetry.space_group_name_H-M   'P 1'
#
loop_
_entity.id
_entity.type
_entity.pdbx_description
1 polymer ?
#
loop_
_entity_poly.entity_id
_entity_poly.type
_entity_poly.pdbx_seq_one_letter_code
_entity_poly.pdbx_strand_id
1 'polypeptide(L)'
;MIKITFPDGKIGEFESGITGLEIAKNISISLAKRTTAMRINGNLVDISTKIIVDSTIKFITNDLGDEDCLDILRHDAAHLLAQAVKEIYGNKVQITIGPNIENGFYYDIASGFSFSTDDLAKIEAKMQEISQKNYPITREEWKSLDAIAYFKSIGENYKAEIIADLFNTEKIKLNEKDSAEWGNSLDITNIASMSIEINNEIKGFLQYYYEKGKLTIMELSEDLVLNTYTAREIASQLIRLKFYDKHVDEIYYNKQNITQEIKEKLDKEVVSVYKHGDFTDLCRGPHAPSTGMTKFFKLQKVSGAYWRGDSKNQMLQRIYGTAWHSKAALDDYLKMIEEAERRDHRKIGLELDLFHVQEEAAGCVFWHHNGWTIYKIIENFVREKMLENGYQEVKTPQMVDKILWEKSGHWEKFHENMFVCETEEKTFAIKPMNCPCHIQIFNQGLKSYRDLPLRMAEFGSCHRNESSGSLHGIMRVRNFTQDDAHIFCTIDQIESETMAFCKLLFEIYAKFEFNDVAIKLSTRPEMRVGSDETWDKAESMLSNAIKNCGYEYEILPGEGAFYGPKLEFQLKDAIGRRWQCGTLQLDFNMTDRLGAKFINKDGEKETPVMLHRAILGSLERFIGILTENYAGKFPFWLAPSQIAICTITNDLDDYASEIVADLKSKGVRVIFDNNAATLNAKIRAHSLAKIPFIGIIGKKEKELSQITMRRLGSDENITINAGEIIDFCK
;
A
#
# COMPACT_ATOMS: atom_id res chain seq x y z
N MET A 1 17.69 29.70 -35.53
CA MET A 1 16.29 29.26 -35.41
C MET A 1 16.29 27.79 -35.01
N ILE A 2 15.40 27.39 -34.12
CA ILE A 2 15.14 26.01 -33.73
C ILE A 2 13.73 25.61 -34.19
N LYS A 3 13.51 24.33 -34.41
CA LYS A 3 12.22 23.76 -34.79
C LYS A 3 11.52 23.15 -33.58
N ILE A 4 10.28 23.57 -33.37
CA ILE A 4 9.42 23.08 -32.30
C ILE A 4 8.25 22.30 -32.90
N THR A 5 8.17 21.01 -32.58
CA THR A 5 7.08 20.14 -33.02
C THR A 5 5.97 20.11 -31.96
N PHE A 6 4.74 20.43 -32.36
CA PHE A 6 3.55 20.41 -31.50
C PHE A 6 2.84 19.04 -31.57
N PRO A 7 1.94 18.73 -30.61
CA PRO A 7 1.24 17.44 -30.58
C PRO A 7 0.35 17.17 -31.80
N ASP A 8 -0.07 18.20 -32.53
CA ASP A 8 -0.85 18.08 -33.77
C ASP A 8 0.04 17.84 -35.01
N GLY A 9 1.35 17.65 -34.82
CA GLY A 9 2.34 17.45 -35.87
C GLY A 9 2.79 18.73 -36.57
N LYS A 10 2.26 19.90 -36.21
CA LYS A 10 2.74 21.17 -36.77
C LYS A 10 4.14 21.48 -36.24
N ILE A 11 4.93 22.15 -37.07
CA ILE A 11 6.28 22.59 -36.74
C ILE A 11 6.31 24.13 -36.80
N GLY A 12 6.76 24.75 -35.72
CA GLY A 12 7.03 26.19 -35.66
C GLY A 12 8.53 26.47 -35.56
N GLU A 13 8.98 27.59 -36.16
CA GLU A 13 10.36 28.04 -36.07
C GLU A 13 10.48 29.20 -35.06
N PHE A 14 11.41 29.09 -34.11
CA PHE A 14 11.61 30.08 -33.06
C PHE A 14 13.10 30.39 -32.86
N GLU A 15 13.42 31.49 -32.19
CA GLU A 15 14.79 31.81 -31.79
C GLU A 15 15.30 30.82 -30.73
N SER A 16 16.59 30.48 -30.78
CA SER A 16 17.21 29.61 -29.77
C SER A 16 17.22 30.32 -28.42
N GLY A 17 16.80 29.63 -27.37
CA GLY A 17 16.67 30.17 -26.02
C GLY A 17 15.25 30.63 -25.66
N ILE A 18 14.27 30.51 -26.57
CA ILE A 18 12.87 30.79 -26.29
C ILE A 18 12.33 29.86 -25.18
N THR A 19 11.40 30.36 -24.38
CA THR A 19 10.73 29.61 -23.31
C THR A 19 9.37 29.08 -23.75
N GLY A 20 8.89 28.05 -23.06
CA GLY A 20 7.51 27.56 -23.24
C GLY A 20 6.46 28.65 -23.01
N LEU A 21 6.70 29.57 -22.08
CA LEU A 21 5.79 30.67 -21.78
C LEU A 21 5.68 31.66 -22.95
N GLU A 22 6.79 31.98 -23.60
CA GLU A 22 6.80 32.84 -24.79
C GLU A 22 6.11 32.17 -25.97
N ILE A 23 6.38 30.88 -26.20
CA ILE A 23 5.68 30.09 -27.24
C ILE A 23 4.17 30.07 -26.96
N ALA A 24 3.75 29.80 -25.72
CA ALA A 24 2.35 29.79 -25.33
C ALA A 24 1.67 31.14 -25.56
N LYS A 25 2.36 32.25 -25.23
CA LYS A 25 1.87 33.62 -25.49
C LYS A 25 1.73 33.92 -26.99
N ASN A 26 2.69 33.46 -27.80
CA ASN A 26 2.64 33.60 -29.26
C ASN A 26 1.45 32.85 -29.88
N ILE A 27 1.04 31.73 -29.29
CA ILE A 27 -0.17 30.99 -29.71
C ILE A 27 -1.44 31.72 -29.22
N SER A 28 -1.56 31.98 -27.91
CA SER A 28 -2.61 32.83 -27.36
C SER A 28 -2.33 33.22 -25.90
N ILE A 29 -2.78 34.42 -25.50
CA ILE A 29 -2.74 34.87 -24.10
C ILE A 29 -3.51 33.91 -23.19
N SER A 30 -4.63 33.34 -23.68
CA SER A 30 -5.43 32.38 -22.92
C SER A 30 -4.64 31.12 -22.57
N LEU A 31 -3.93 30.55 -23.56
CA LEU A 31 -3.07 29.38 -23.35
C LEU A 31 -1.99 29.67 -22.31
N ALA A 32 -1.25 30.78 -22.47
CA ALA A 32 -0.20 31.16 -21.52
C ALA A 32 -0.71 31.32 -20.07
N LYS A 33 -1.96 31.77 -19.87
CA LYS A 33 -2.56 31.93 -18.53
C LYS A 33 -2.95 30.61 -17.86
N ARG A 34 -3.22 29.57 -18.63
CA ARG A 34 -3.65 28.25 -18.12
C ARG A 34 -2.54 27.21 -18.10
N THR A 35 -1.40 27.46 -18.75
CA THR A 35 -0.27 26.54 -18.77
C THR A 35 0.51 26.57 -17.45
N THR A 36 0.63 25.41 -16.81
CA THR A 36 1.40 25.22 -15.56
C THR A 36 2.86 24.84 -15.87
N ALA A 37 3.06 23.90 -16.79
CA ALA A 37 4.37 23.38 -17.19
C ALA A 37 4.37 22.94 -18.67
N MET A 38 5.47 22.32 -19.11
CA MET A 38 5.51 21.66 -20.41
C MET A 38 6.34 20.39 -20.37
N ARG A 39 6.09 19.48 -21.32
CA ARG A 39 7.03 18.41 -21.67
C ARG A 39 7.88 18.84 -22.84
N ILE A 40 9.19 18.68 -22.73
CA ILE A 40 10.15 18.80 -23.84
C ILE A 40 10.73 17.40 -24.10
N ASN A 41 10.53 16.87 -25.31
CA ASN A 41 10.99 15.53 -25.70
C ASN A 41 10.58 14.44 -24.70
N GLY A 42 9.37 14.57 -24.14
CA GLY A 42 8.84 13.67 -23.12
C GLY A 42 9.16 14.06 -21.67
N ASN A 43 10.17 14.90 -21.40
CA ASN A 43 10.56 15.28 -20.04
C ASN A 43 9.74 16.45 -19.51
N LEU A 44 9.13 16.30 -18.34
CA LEU A 44 8.34 17.35 -17.69
C LEU A 44 9.26 18.41 -17.06
N VAL A 45 9.08 19.69 -17.44
CA VAL A 45 9.95 20.81 -17.04
C VAL A 45 9.14 22.09 -16.80
N ASP A 46 9.73 23.07 -16.11
CA ASP A 46 9.10 24.38 -15.90
C ASP A 46 8.84 25.06 -17.25
N ILE A 47 7.73 25.79 -17.34
CA ILE A 47 7.38 26.53 -18.56
C ILE A 47 8.41 27.63 -18.91
N SER A 48 9.21 28.08 -17.94
CA SER A 48 10.30 29.05 -18.11
C SER A 48 11.60 28.42 -18.61
N THR A 49 11.65 27.09 -18.80
CA THR A 49 12.83 26.39 -19.33
C THR A 49 13.13 26.87 -20.74
N LYS A 50 14.39 27.26 -20.98
CA LYS A 50 14.86 27.70 -22.30
C LYS A 50 15.08 26.51 -23.21
N ILE A 51 14.58 26.60 -24.44
CA ILE A 51 14.75 25.57 -25.46
C ILE A 51 15.87 26.01 -26.41
N ILE A 52 16.96 25.25 -26.46
CA ILE A 52 18.16 25.61 -27.24
C ILE A 52 18.38 24.75 -28.49
N VAL A 53 17.67 23.61 -28.59
CA VAL A 53 17.74 22.65 -29.70
C VAL A 53 16.35 22.29 -30.19
N ASP A 54 16.26 21.75 -31.40
CA ASP A 54 15.02 21.23 -31.96
C ASP A 54 14.36 20.24 -31.01
N SER A 55 13.06 20.42 -30.76
CA SER A 55 12.36 19.68 -29.70
C SER A 55 10.88 19.49 -30.01
N THR A 56 10.31 18.40 -29.50
CA THR A 56 8.86 18.20 -29.44
C THR A 56 8.35 18.71 -28.10
N ILE A 57 7.28 19.52 -28.10
CA ILE A 57 6.70 20.05 -26.87
C ILE A 57 5.23 19.66 -26.68
N LYS A 58 4.81 19.55 -25.42
CA LYS A 58 3.40 19.45 -25.00
C LYS A 58 3.18 20.37 -23.80
N PHE A 59 2.22 21.29 -23.89
CA PHE A 59 1.83 22.12 -22.74
C PHE A 59 0.99 21.32 -21.76
N ILE A 60 1.23 21.53 -20.47
CA ILE A 60 0.41 21.03 -19.37
C ILE A 60 -0.46 22.19 -18.89
N THR A 61 -1.78 22.00 -18.82
CA THR A 61 -2.71 23.09 -18.53
C THR A 61 -3.66 22.75 -17.39
N ASN A 62 -4.03 23.76 -16.60
CA ASN A 62 -4.86 23.61 -15.41
C ASN A 62 -6.36 23.42 -15.68
N ASP A 63 -6.81 23.49 -16.93
CA ASP A 63 -8.19 23.24 -17.32
C ASP A 63 -8.47 21.77 -17.65
N LEU A 64 -7.44 20.99 -17.98
CA LEU A 64 -7.60 19.58 -18.37
C LEU A 64 -7.63 18.61 -17.19
N GLY A 65 -7.15 19.03 -16.02
CA GLY A 65 -7.11 18.18 -14.82
C GLY A 65 -6.32 16.88 -15.02
N ASP A 66 -5.34 16.88 -15.94
CA ASP A 66 -4.48 15.74 -16.15
C ASP A 66 -3.55 15.50 -14.94
N GLU A 67 -2.99 14.29 -14.87
CA GLU A 67 -2.18 13.83 -13.75
C GLU A 67 -0.96 14.74 -13.52
N ASP A 68 -0.25 15.10 -14.60
CA ASP A 68 0.88 16.05 -14.55
C ASP A 68 0.46 17.39 -13.92
N CYS A 69 -0.69 17.95 -14.32
CA CYS A 69 -1.16 19.20 -13.76
C CYS A 69 -1.51 19.05 -12.27
N LEU A 70 -2.21 17.99 -11.90
CA LEU A 70 -2.60 17.77 -10.50
C LEU A 70 -1.37 17.62 -9.60
N ASP A 71 -0.35 16.89 -10.06
CA ASP A 71 0.90 16.71 -9.35
C ASP A 71 1.64 18.03 -9.14
N ILE A 72 1.74 18.86 -10.17
CA ILE A 72 2.32 20.21 -10.05
C ILE A 72 1.53 21.05 -9.04
N LEU A 73 0.20 21.10 -9.14
CA LEU A 73 -0.63 21.91 -8.25
C LEU A 73 -0.54 21.44 -6.78
N ARG A 74 -0.44 20.13 -6.54
CA ARG A 74 -0.25 19.55 -5.21
C ARG A 74 1.11 19.86 -4.66
N HIS A 75 2.14 19.79 -5.50
CA HIS A 75 3.49 20.13 -5.11
C HIS A 75 3.64 21.63 -4.79
N ASP A 76 3.06 22.50 -5.62
CA ASP A 76 2.95 23.94 -5.36
C ASP A 76 2.19 24.22 -4.06
N ALA A 77 1.12 23.47 -3.77
CA ALA A 77 0.37 23.63 -2.53
C ALA A 77 1.19 23.24 -1.29
N ALA A 78 2.10 22.27 -1.42
CA ALA A 78 3.09 21.97 -0.37
C ALA A 78 4.03 23.16 -0.13
N HIS A 79 4.50 23.81 -1.20
CA HIS A 79 5.32 25.03 -1.08
C HIS A 79 4.55 26.21 -0.45
N LEU A 80 3.27 26.40 -0.82
CA LEU A 80 2.41 27.38 -0.17
C LEU A 80 2.25 27.08 1.33
N LEU A 81 2.06 25.82 1.70
CA LEU A 81 1.99 25.38 3.09
C LEU A 81 3.29 25.73 3.83
N ALA A 82 4.45 25.39 3.27
CA ALA A 82 5.74 25.72 3.88
C ALA A 82 5.92 27.23 4.08
N GLN A 83 5.65 28.04 3.05
CA GLN A 83 5.72 29.49 3.16
C GLN A 83 4.75 30.03 4.22
N ALA A 84 3.49 29.58 4.22
CA ALA A 84 2.49 30.01 5.19
C ALA A 84 2.93 29.72 6.63
N VAL A 85 3.46 28.52 6.88
CA VAL A 85 3.99 28.15 8.19
C VAL A 85 5.19 29.03 8.56
N LYS A 86 6.12 29.30 7.63
CA LYS A 86 7.25 30.21 7.89
C LYS A 86 6.80 31.65 8.17
N GLU A 87 5.80 32.17 7.47
CA GLU A 87 5.26 33.51 7.72
C GLU A 87 4.56 33.62 9.09
N ILE A 88 3.91 32.54 9.56
CA ILE A 88 3.20 32.54 10.85
C ILE A 88 4.16 32.30 12.03
N TYR A 89 5.05 31.31 11.92
CA TYR A 89 5.82 30.79 13.05
C TYR A 89 7.32 31.17 13.01
N GLY A 90 7.82 31.67 11.88
CA GLY A 90 9.20 32.12 11.73
C GLY A 90 10.23 31.04 12.10
N ASN A 91 11.18 31.39 12.97
CA ASN A 91 12.27 30.50 13.39
C ASN A 91 11.87 29.46 14.45
N LYS A 92 10.61 29.44 14.89
CA LYS A 92 10.10 28.41 15.82
C LYS A 92 9.93 27.05 15.15
N VAL A 93 9.99 27.01 13.82
CA VAL A 93 9.82 25.83 12.99
C VAL A 93 10.90 25.77 11.92
N GLN A 94 11.23 24.55 11.50
CA GLN A 94 12.02 24.30 10.30
C GLN A 94 11.23 23.42 9.34
N ILE A 95 11.35 23.71 8.05
CA ILE A 95 10.65 23.01 6.97
C ILE A 95 11.57 21.91 6.45
N THR A 96 11.03 20.70 6.27
CA THR A 96 11.85 19.53 5.88
C THR A 96 11.50 19.04 4.47
N ILE A 97 10.63 18.04 4.33
CA ILE A 97 10.24 17.41 3.06
C ILE A 97 8.74 17.55 2.87
N GLY A 98 8.32 17.98 1.67
CA GLY A 98 6.91 18.10 1.31
C GLY A 98 6.60 17.63 -0.10
N PRO A 99 6.41 16.32 -0.32
CA PRO A 99 6.10 15.79 -1.63
C PRO A 99 4.59 15.89 -1.92
N ASN A 100 4.24 15.86 -3.20
CA ASN A 100 2.89 15.47 -3.60
C ASN A 100 2.69 13.97 -3.36
N ILE A 101 1.43 13.58 -3.23
CA ILE A 101 0.94 12.20 -3.13
C ILE A 101 -0.29 12.05 -4.03
N GLU A 102 -0.71 10.83 -4.32
CA GLU A 102 -1.77 10.47 -5.30
C GLU A 102 -3.04 11.35 -5.23
N ASN A 103 -3.42 11.81 -4.04
CA ASN A 103 -4.62 12.64 -3.81
C ASN A 103 -4.34 13.91 -3.01
N GLY A 104 -3.11 14.40 -3.00
CA GLY A 104 -2.78 15.60 -2.23
C GLY A 104 -1.30 15.81 -2.03
N PHE A 105 -0.93 16.29 -0.85
CA PHE A 105 0.43 16.55 -0.44
C PHE A 105 0.54 16.43 1.08
N TYR A 106 1.77 16.35 1.56
CA TYR A 106 2.04 16.64 2.97
C TYR A 106 3.29 17.49 3.09
N TYR A 107 3.51 18.07 4.27
CA TYR A 107 4.79 18.65 4.63
C TYR A 107 5.19 18.24 6.04
N ASP A 108 6.40 17.72 6.18
CA ASP A 108 7.02 17.42 7.47
C ASP A 108 7.70 18.68 8.02
N ILE A 109 7.31 19.05 9.24
CA ILE A 109 7.73 20.28 9.89
C ILE A 109 8.36 19.91 11.23
N ALA A 110 9.61 20.34 11.43
CA ALA A 110 10.24 20.26 12.73
C ALA A 110 9.71 21.41 13.59
N SER A 111 8.74 21.09 14.45
CA SER A 111 8.18 22.01 15.44
C SER A 111 8.39 21.41 16.83
N GLY A 112 8.78 22.26 17.80
CA GLY A 112 8.86 21.86 19.22
C GLY A 112 7.49 21.70 19.90
N PHE A 113 6.40 21.68 19.12
CA PHE A 113 5.02 21.64 19.56
C PHE A 113 4.16 20.96 18.48
N SER A 114 2.96 20.53 18.85
CA SER A 114 1.98 19.94 17.93
C SER A 114 1.02 21.01 17.38
N PHE A 115 0.70 20.90 16.09
CA PHE A 115 -0.29 21.76 15.45
C PHE A 115 -1.71 21.28 15.79
N SER A 116 -2.58 22.23 16.15
CA SER A 116 -4.01 21.99 16.39
C SER A 116 -4.85 22.18 15.11
N THR A 117 -6.13 21.81 15.16
CA THR A 117 -7.09 22.11 14.09
C THR A 117 -7.26 23.62 13.86
N ASP A 118 -7.14 24.42 14.92
CA ASP A 118 -7.20 25.88 14.82
C ASP A 118 -5.95 26.44 14.12
N ASP A 119 -4.80 25.82 14.33
CA ASP A 119 -3.58 26.17 13.61
C ASP A 119 -3.69 25.83 12.12
N LEU A 120 -4.29 24.69 11.78
CA LEU A 120 -4.58 24.35 10.37
C LEU A 120 -5.46 25.41 9.71
N ALA A 121 -6.51 25.89 10.39
CA ALA A 121 -7.37 26.94 9.85
C ALA A 121 -6.61 28.25 9.59
N LYS A 122 -5.71 28.65 10.52
CA LYS A 122 -4.86 29.84 10.35
C LYS A 122 -3.86 29.67 9.20
N ILE A 123 -3.22 28.51 9.11
CA ILE A 123 -2.25 28.20 8.06
C ILE A 123 -2.94 28.19 6.70
N GLU A 124 -4.11 27.54 6.58
CA GLU A 124 -4.89 27.50 5.34
C GLU A 124 -5.31 28.91 4.90
N ALA A 125 -5.77 29.76 5.83
CA ALA A 125 -6.09 31.16 5.52
C ALA A 125 -4.86 31.92 5.00
N LYS A 126 -3.68 31.69 5.58
CA LYS A 126 -2.43 32.31 5.12
C LYS A 126 -1.98 31.77 3.76
N MET A 127 -2.13 30.48 3.49
CA MET A 127 -1.88 29.91 2.17
C MET A 127 -2.78 30.58 1.11
N GLN A 128 -4.05 30.84 1.43
CA GLN A 128 -4.98 31.53 0.54
C GLN A 128 -4.55 32.98 0.29
N GLU A 129 -4.07 33.69 1.31
CA GLU A 129 -3.47 35.02 1.17
C GLU A 129 -2.30 35.01 0.18
N ILE A 130 -1.36 34.06 0.32
CA ILE A 130 -0.17 33.93 -0.54
C ILE A 130 -0.57 33.58 -1.99
N SER A 131 -1.54 32.68 -2.18
CA SER A 131 -2.10 32.36 -3.50
C SER A 131 -2.71 33.60 -4.16
N GLN A 132 -3.49 34.39 -3.41
CA GLN A 132 -4.10 35.63 -3.92
C GLN A 132 -3.10 36.71 -4.28
N LYS A 133 -1.96 36.81 -3.58
CA LYS A 133 -0.86 37.72 -3.94
C LYS A 133 -0.22 37.37 -5.29
N ASN A 134 -0.39 36.13 -5.78
CA ASN A 134 0.02 35.68 -7.11
C ASN A 134 1.49 36.00 -7.42
N TYR A 135 2.39 35.65 -6.49
CA TYR A 135 3.83 35.82 -6.67
C TYR A 135 4.31 35.00 -7.87
N PRO A 136 5.20 35.56 -8.72
CA PRO A 136 5.88 34.76 -9.73
C PRO A 136 6.76 33.71 -9.03
N ILE A 137 6.75 32.48 -9.56
CA ILE A 137 7.63 31.41 -9.11
C ILE A 137 8.83 31.38 -10.06
N THR A 138 10.04 31.48 -9.49
CA THR A 138 11.27 31.51 -10.28
C THR A 138 12.23 30.41 -9.83
N ARG A 139 12.76 29.65 -10.79
CA ARG A 139 13.81 28.65 -10.59
C ARG A 139 15.19 29.29 -10.77
N GLU A 140 16.07 29.06 -9.82
CA GLU A 140 17.48 29.40 -9.89
C GLU A 140 18.35 28.16 -9.70
N GLU A 141 19.53 28.14 -10.32
CA GLU A 141 20.54 27.09 -10.12
C GLU A 141 21.66 27.65 -9.26
N TRP A 142 21.88 27.05 -8.11
CA TRP A 142 22.86 27.49 -7.13
C TRP A 142 23.92 26.42 -6.97
N LYS A 143 25.15 26.83 -6.70
CA LYS A 143 26.17 25.89 -6.23
C LYS A 143 25.72 25.28 -4.91
N SER A 144 25.97 23.97 -4.74
CA SER A 144 25.47 23.25 -3.57
C SER A 144 26.00 23.84 -2.25
N LEU A 145 27.27 24.26 -2.20
CA LEU A 145 27.84 24.93 -1.02
C LEU A 145 27.18 26.27 -0.69
N ASP A 146 26.87 27.08 -1.71
CA ASP A 146 26.20 28.38 -1.52
C ASP A 146 24.77 28.18 -1.00
N ALA A 147 24.05 27.18 -1.53
CA ALA A 147 22.73 26.80 -1.04
C ALA A 147 22.78 26.29 0.40
N ILE A 148 23.74 25.44 0.77
CA ILE A 148 23.94 24.98 2.15
C ILE A 148 24.19 26.17 3.08
N ALA A 149 25.08 27.09 2.70
CA ALA A 149 25.39 28.27 3.50
C ALA A 149 24.16 29.17 3.69
N TYR A 150 23.40 29.40 2.62
CA TYR A 150 22.16 30.16 2.67
C TYR A 150 21.13 29.54 3.62
N PHE A 151 20.78 28.26 3.45
CA PHE A 151 19.76 27.61 4.29
C PHE A 151 20.18 27.59 5.77
N LYS A 152 21.47 27.37 6.07
CA LYS A 152 21.99 27.51 7.44
C LYS A 152 21.83 28.94 7.98
N SER A 153 22.10 29.96 7.16
CA SER A 153 22.01 31.36 7.57
C SER A 153 20.60 31.79 7.96
N ILE A 154 19.58 31.18 7.36
CA ILE A 154 18.16 31.42 7.69
C ILE A 154 17.58 30.41 8.70
N GLY A 155 18.43 29.52 9.26
CA GLY A 155 18.06 28.55 10.28
C GLY A 155 17.40 27.26 9.77
N GLU A 156 17.39 27.00 8.47
CA GLU A 156 16.84 25.78 7.84
C GLU A 156 17.90 24.67 7.74
N ASN A 157 18.21 24.05 8.87
CA ASN A 157 19.29 23.05 8.95
C ASN A 157 18.95 21.75 8.21
N TYR A 158 17.68 21.34 8.20
CA TYR A 158 17.24 20.14 7.48
C TYR A 158 17.44 20.26 5.97
N LYS A 159 17.16 21.43 5.38
CA LYS A 159 17.40 21.68 3.95
C LYS A 159 18.88 21.62 3.62
N ALA A 160 19.72 22.21 4.47
CA ALA A 160 21.17 22.10 4.33
C ALA A 160 21.68 20.65 4.44
N GLU A 161 21.11 19.85 5.34
CA GLU A 161 21.40 18.42 5.49
C GLU A 161 21.01 17.63 4.23
N ILE A 162 19.83 17.87 3.66
CA ILE A 162 19.37 17.23 2.41
C ILE A 162 20.36 17.50 1.26
N ILE A 163 20.80 18.75 1.08
CA ILE A 163 21.75 19.09 0.01
C ILE A 163 23.08 18.36 0.21
N ALA A 164 23.60 18.35 1.45
CA ALA A 164 24.84 17.66 1.76
C ALA A 164 24.75 16.15 1.47
N ASP A 165 23.61 15.53 1.76
CA ASP A 165 23.38 14.11 1.51
C ASP A 165 23.30 13.75 0.02
N LEU A 166 22.74 14.61 -0.83
CA LEU A 166 22.58 14.35 -2.27
C LEU A 166 23.91 13.99 -2.95
N PHE A 167 25.03 14.49 -2.42
CA PHE A 167 26.36 14.32 -3.01
C PHE A 167 27.34 13.58 -2.08
N ASN A 168 26.87 13.11 -0.93
CA ASN A 168 27.65 12.25 -0.06
C ASN A 168 27.69 10.83 -0.65
N THR A 169 28.78 10.51 -1.35
CA THR A 169 28.92 9.29 -2.16
C THR A 169 29.18 8.01 -1.37
N GLU A 170 29.11 8.04 -0.04
CA GLU A 170 29.21 6.83 0.80
C GLU A 170 27.85 6.17 1.12
N LYS A 171 26.71 6.78 0.74
CA LYS A 171 25.39 6.13 0.88
C LYS A 171 24.87 5.42 -0.37
N ILE A 172 25.57 5.53 -1.49
CA ILE A 172 25.24 4.83 -2.74
C ILE A 172 26.41 3.91 -3.09
N LYS A 173 26.69 2.96 -2.19
CA LYS A 173 27.44 1.71 -2.41
C LYS A 173 27.48 0.92 -1.08
N LEU A 174 26.30 0.48 -0.63
CA LEU A 174 26.18 -0.75 0.14
C LEU A 174 25.26 -1.67 -0.64
N ASN A 175 25.64 -1.96 -1.89
CA ASN A 175 25.19 -3.18 -2.55
C ASN A 175 25.95 -4.32 -1.88
N GLU A 176 25.23 -5.10 -1.06
CA GLU A 176 25.23 -6.55 -0.81
C GLU A 176 26.37 -7.48 -1.31
N LYS A 177 27.58 -6.99 -1.60
CA LYS A 177 28.76 -7.81 -1.92
C LYS A 177 29.81 -7.81 -0.82
N ASP A 178 29.91 -6.74 -0.03
CA ASP A 178 30.96 -6.64 0.99
C ASP A 178 30.57 -7.31 2.33
N SER A 179 29.30 -7.72 2.50
CA SER A 179 28.87 -8.57 3.61
C SER A 179 29.27 -10.05 3.42
N ALA A 180 29.65 -10.45 2.20
CA ALA A 180 30.03 -11.84 1.89
C ALA A 180 31.53 -12.13 1.99
N GLU A 181 32.40 -11.11 2.09
CA GLU A 181 33.87 -11.32 2.18
C GLU A 181 34.45 -11.17 3.60
N TRP A 182 33.68 -10.66 4.57
CA TRP A 182 34.16 -10.45 5.95
C TRP A 182 33.76 -11.56 6.94
N GLY A 183 33.32 -12.71 6.44
CA GLY A 183 33.02 -13.92 7.23
C GLY A 183 34.17 -14.93 7.33
N ASN A 184 35.27 -14.76 6.60
CA ASN A 184 36.29 -15.82 6.42
C ASN A 184 37.74 -15.41 6.77
N SER A 185 37.96 -14.55 7.78
CA SER A 185 39.34 -14.37 8.30
C SER A 185 39.47 -14.04 9.79
N LEU A 186 38.62 -14.63 10.64
CA LEU A 186 38.93 -14.71 12.07
C LEU A 186 38.88 -16.16 12.51
N ASP A 187 40.05 -16.79 12.48
CA ASP A 187 40.29 -18.10 13.07
C ASP A 187 40.19 -17.96 14.61
N ILE A 188 39.01 -18.28 15.14
CA ILE A 188 38.63 -18.11 16.56
C ILE A 188 39.20 -19.23 17.45
N THR A 189 40.16 -20.02 16.94
CA THR A 189 40.70 -21.18 17.67
C THR A 189 41.91 -20.86 18.55
N ASN A 190 42.46 -19.64 18.52
CA ASN A 190 43.70 -19.30 19.23
C ASN A 190 43.59 -18.24 20.35
N ILE A 191 42.42 -18.10 21.00
CA ILE A 191 42.24 -17.21 22.17
C ILE A 191 42.25 -18.02 23.48
N ALA A 192 43.21 -18.92 23.64
CA ALA A 192 43.40 -19.69 24.88
C ALA A 192 44.71 -19.35 25.62
N SER A 193 45.55 -18.45 25.09
CA SER A 193 46.88 -18.19 25.63
C SER A 193 47.31 -16.71 25.65
N MET A 194 46.40 -15.77 25.42
CA MET A 194 46.71 -14.34 25.54
C MET A 194 46.37 -13.83 26.95
N SER A 195 47.39 -13.65 27.78
CA SER A 195 47.32 -12.77 28.95
C SER A 195 47.19 -11.33 28.47
N ILE A 196 46.03 -10.70 28.70
CA ILE A 196 45.79 -9.29 28.39
C ILE A 196 46.24 -8.48 29.61
N GLU A 197 47.31 -7.70 29.48
CA GLU A 197 47.62 -6.65 30.46
C GLU A 197 46.57 -5.54 30.35
N ILE A 198 45.74 -5.42 31.37
CA ILE A 198 44.73 -4.36 31.48
C ILE A 198 45.45 -3.09 31.92
N ASN A 199 45.65 -2.15 31.00
CA ASN A 199 46.22 -0.84 31.33
C ASN A 199 45.20 0.05 32.09
N ASN A 200 45.70 1.14 32.66
CA ASN A 200 44.88 2.04 33.50
C ASN A 200 43.70 2.70 32.76
N GLU A 201 43.77 2.84 31.42
CA GLU A 201 42.65 3.37 30.61
C GLU A 201 41.50 2.38 30.54
N ILE A 202 41.78 1.09 30.31
CA ILE A 202 40.75 0.04 30.26
C ILE A 202 40.11 -0.13 31.65
N LYS A 203 40.90 0.01 32.72
CA LYS A 203 40.40 -0.05 34.11
C LYS A 203 39.44 1.11 34.41
N GLY A 204 39.77 2.34 33.96
CA GLY A 204 38.88 3.50 34.06
C GLY A 204 37.59 3.37 33.26
N PHE A 205 37.65 2.76 32.07
CA PHE A 205 36.49 2.53 31.21
C PHE A 205 35.51 1.51 31.81
N LEU A 206 36.02 0.40 32.36
CA LEU A 206 35.19 -0.62 33.02
C LEU A 206 34.53 -0.09 34.29
N GLN A 207 35.24 0.74 35.06
CA GLN A 207 34.72 1.42 36.23
C GLN A 207 33.54 2.34 35.87
N TYR A 208 33.66 3.13 34.80
CA TYR A 208 32.61 4.04 34.33
C TYR A 208 31.29 3.32 33.97
N TYR A 209 31.35 2.17 33.29
CA TYR A 209 30.13 1.43 32.92
C TYR A 209 29.55 0.59 34.06
N TYR A 210 30.37 0.16 35.02
CA TYR A 210 29.92 -0.44 36.28
C TYR A 210 29.12 0.59 37.10
N GLU A 211 29.64 1.82 37.24
CA GLU A 211 28.97 2.92 37.94
C GLU A 211 27.65 3.37 37.26
N LYS A 212 27.52 3.14 35.94
CA LYS A 212 26.27 3.38 35.18
C LYS A 212 25.30 2.19 35.20
N GLY A 213 25.59 1.13 35.97
CA GLY A 213 24.72 -0.04 36.13
C GLY A 213 24.58 -0.91 34.88
N LYS A 214 25.47 -0.74 33.90
CA LYS A 214 25.43 -1.47 32.61
C LYS A 214 26.35 -2.70 32.60
N LEU A 215 27.06 -2.94 33.69
CA LEU A 215 27.96 -4.08 33.89
C LEU A 215 27.76 -4.62 35.30
N THR A 216 27.48 -5.91 35.44
CA THR A 216 27.47 -6.64 36.70
C THR A 216 28.62 -7.63 36.69
N ILE A 217 29.77 -7.23 37.24
CA ILE A 217 30.88 -8.15 37.52
C ILE A 217 31.05 -8.16 39.05
N MET A 218 31.06 -9.36 39.64
CA MET A 218 31.36 -9.54 41.06
C MET A 218 32.87 -9.33 41.28
N GLU A 219 33.19 -8.33 42.09
CA GLU A 219 34.49 -8.04 42.71
C GLU A 219 35.70 -7.79 41.78
N LEU A 220 36.05 -6.50 41.65
CA LEU A 220 37.38 -6.06 41.20
C LEU A 220 38.37 -6.20 42.36
N SER A 221 39.22 -7.23 42.36
CA SER A 221 40.46 -7.25 43.17
C SER A 221 41.67 -6.95 42.28
N GLU A 222 42.75 -6.45 42.87
CA GLU A 222 43.91 -5.89 42.15
C GLU A 222 44.71 -6.92 41.32
N ASP A 223 44.52 -8.22 41.55
CA ASP A 223 45.21 -9.30 40.83
C ASP A 223 44.20 -10.19 40.09
N LEU A 224 43.91 -9.86 38.83
CA LEU A 224 42.90 -10.57 38.04
C LEU A 224 43.52 -11.68 37.18
N VAL A 225 43.44 -12.94 37.62
CA VAL A 225 43.53 -14.11 36.73
C VAL A 225 42.11 -14.50 36.31
N LEU A 226 41.66 -14.04 35.15
CA LEU A 226 40.35 -14.36 34.59
C LEU A 226 40.32 -15.81 34.09
N ASN A 227 39.27 -16.57 34.45
CA ASN A 227 39.01 -17.83 33.75
C ASN A 227 38.54 -17.54 32.30
N THR A 228 38.75 -18.53 31.43
CA THR A 228 38.51 -18.42 29.97
C THR A 228 37.08 -18.09 29.58
N TYR A 229 36.09 -18.36 30.44
CA TYR A 229 34.68 -18.05 30.17
C TYR A 229 34.42 -16.54 30.32
N THR A 230 34.94 -15.95 31.39
CA THR A 230 34.77 -14.53 31.74
C THR A 230 35.55 -13.62 30.77
N ALA A 231 36.74 -14.05 30.33
CA ALA A 231 37.51 -13.33 29.32
C ALA A 231 36.83 -13.32 27.94
N ARG A 232 36.07 -14.35 27.59
CA ARG A 232 35.32 -14.45 26.32
C ARG A 232 34.10 -13.54 26.31
N GLU A 233 33.38 -13.44 27.44
CA GLU A 233 32.25 -12.51 27.57
C GLU A 233 32.71 -11.05 27.63
N ILE A 234 33.80 -10.76 28.35
CA ILE A 234 34.42 -9.42 28.35
C ILE A 234 34.97 -9.08 26.96
N ALA A 235 35.63 -10.01 26.26
CA ALA A 235 36.09 -9.79 24.88
C ALA A 235 34.93 -9.63 23.89
N SER A 236 33.85 -10.42 24.02
CA SER A 236 32.65 -10.28 23.18
C SER A 236 31.95 -8.95 23.41
N GLN A 237 31.87 -8.49 24.67
CA GLN A 237 31.29 -7.19 25.00
C GLN A 237 32.23 -6.03 24.63
N LEU A 238 33.55 -6.18 24.76
CA LEU A 238 34.54 -5.20 24.29
C LEU A 238 34.63 -5.15 22.76
N ILE A 239 34.40 -6.27 22.06
CA ILE A 239 34.29 -6.30 20.59
C ILE A 239 32.99 -5.66 20.17
N ARG A 240 31.87 -5.95 20.85
CA ARG A 240 30.59 -5.25 20.62
C ARG A 240 30.69 -3.76 20.93
N LEU A 241 31.41 -3.36 21.98
CA LEU A 241 31.63 -1.96 22.38
C LEU A 241 32.69 -1.25 21.53
N LYS A 242 33.73 -1.94 21.01
CA LYS A 242 34.65 -1.38 19.99
C LYS A 242 33.99 -1.30 18.61
N PHE A 243 33.09 -2.21 18.26
CA PHE A 243 32.21 -2.07 17.11
C PHE A 243 31.18 -0.95 17.32
N TYR A 244 30.75 -0.74 18.56
CA TYR A 244 29.87 0.38 18.90
C TYR A 244 30.64 1.72 18.88
N ASP A 245 31.81 1.88 19.48
CA ASP A 245 32.52 3.16 19.49
C ASP A 245 33.18 3.49 18.15
N LYS A 246 33.77 2.50 17.44
CA LYS A 246 34.42 2.79 16.16
C LYS A 246 33.42 3.09 15.03
N HIS A 247 32.17 2.69 15.17
CA HIS A 247 31.12 3.05 14.21
C HIS A 247 30.10 4.02 14.76
N VAL A 248 29.89 4.17 16.06
CA VAL A 248 29.01 5.20 16.59
C VAL A 248 29.74 6.53 16.65
N ASP A 249 31.02 6.62 17.00
CA ASP A 249 31.70 7.92 16.86
C ASP A 249 32.03 8.26 15.39
N GLU A 250 32.28 7.29 14.48
CA GLU A 250 32.39 7.61 13.05
C GLU A 250 31.04 7.87 12.35
N ILE A 251 29.92 7.31 12.82
CA ILE A 251 28.57 7.55 12.25
C ILE A 251 27.86 8.74 12.93
N TYR A 252 28.16 9.06 14.19
CA TYR A 252 27.55 10.18 14.93
C TYR A 252 28.43 11.45 14.95
N TYR A 253 29.76 11.35 14.86
CA TYR A 253 30.66 12.52 14.93
C TYR A 253 31.12 13.06 13.56
N ASN A 254 30.82 12.38 12.44
CA ASN A 254 30.97 12.94 11.09
C ASN A 254 29.79 13.83 10.63
N LYS A 255 28.98 14.34 11.57
CA LYS A 255 27.88 15.26 11.26
C LYS A 255 28.29 16.69 10.91
N GLN A 256 29.58 17.05 10.89
CA GLN A 256 29.99 18.42 10.51
C GLN A 256 31.29 18.59 9.71
N ASN A 257 32.06 17.55 9.40
CA ASN A 257 33.25 17.71 8.57
C ASN A 257 33.04 17.12 7.17
N ILE A 258 32.56 17.97 6.27
CA ILE A 258 32.64 17.72 4.83
C ILE A 258 34.12 17.47 4.51
N THR A 259 34.48 16.25 4.09
CA THR A 259 35.84 15.92 3.66
C THR A 259 36.24 16.83 2.49
N GLN A 260 37.54 17.06 2.29
CA GLN A 260 38.01 17.92 1.19
C GLN A 260 37.48 17.45 -0.18
N GLU A 261 37.36 16.13 -0.37
CA GLU A 261 36.79 15.52 -1.58
C GLU A 261 35.29 15.81 -1.74
N ILE A 262 34.50 15.72 -0.67
CA ILE A 262 33.06 16.06 -0.72
C ILE A 262 32.87 17.57 -0.91
N LYS A 263 33.74 18.42 -0.33
CA LYS A 263 33.72 19.87 -0.58
C LYS A 263 33.98 20.17 -2.05
N GLU A 264 34.96 19.52 -2.65
CA GLU A 264 35.27 19.68 -4.07
C GLU A 264 34.17 19.15 -5.00
N LYS A 265 33.45 18.10 -4.61
CA LYS A 265 32.24 17.64 -5.32
C LYS A 265 31.08 18.64 -5.18
N LEU A 266 30.76 19.06 -3.95
CA LEU A 266 29.70 20.03 -3.67
C LEU A 266 29.95 21.42 -4.29
N ASP A 267 31.21 21.81 -4.51
CA ASP A 267 31.55 23.08 -5.20
C ASP A 267 31.29 23.03 -6.71
N LYS A 268 31.29 21.83 -7.31
CA LYS A 268 31.04 21.63 -8.74
C LYS A 268 29.57 21.33 -9.07
N GLU A 269 28.84 20.75 -8.13
CA GLU A 269 27.46 20.36 -8.31
C GLU A 269 26.48 21.51 -8.04
N VAL A 270 25.44 21.59 -8.87
CA VAL A 270 24.38 22.61 -8.73
C VAL A 270 23.08 21.96 -8.25
N VAL A 271 22.35 22.70 -7.43
CA VAL A 271 20.99 22.37 -7.01
C VAL A 271 20.02 23.44 -7.49
N SER A 272 18.79 23.03 -7.77
CA SER A 272 17.73 23.97 -8.08
C SER A 272 17.04 24.48 -6.83
N VAL A 273 16.77 25.78 -6.83
CA VAL A 273 16.11 26.49 -5.75
C VAL A 273 14.95 27.27 -6.36
N TYR A 274 13.79 27.21 -5.73
CA TYR A 274 12.59 27.93 -6.16
C TYR A 274 12.31 29.08 -5.21
N LYS A 275 11.93 30.23 -5.78
CA LYS A 275 11.56 31.43 -5.03
C LYS A 275 10.15 31.88 -5.37
N HIS A 276 9.43 32.34 -4.36
CA HIS A 276 8.16 33.04 -4.52
C HIS A 276 7.96 34.07 -3.40
N GLY A 277 8.01 35.34 -3.77
CA GLY A 277 8.13 36.43 -2.79
C GLY A 277 9.49 36.34 -2.07
N ASP A 278 9.47 36.45 -0.74
CA ASP A 278 10.67 36.35 0.10
C ASP A 278 11.01 34.90 0.49
N PHE A 279 10.15 33.94 0.13
CA PHE A 279 10.35 32.53 0.46
C PHE A 279 11.21 31.83 -0.58
N THR A 280 12.11 30.98 -0.10
CA THR A 280 13.07 30.23 -0.89
C THR A 280 13.06 28.78 -0.42
N ASP A 281 12.90 27.83 -1.35
CA ASP A 281 12.87 26.40 -1.04
C ASP A 281 13.74 25.57 -2.01
N LEU A 282 14.30 24.49 -1.48
CA LEU A 282 15.06 23.51 -2.24
C LEU A 282 14.09 22.54 -2.90
N CYS A 283 14.05 22.53 -4.23
CA CYS A 283 13.24 21.59 -4.98
C CYS A 283 13.77 21.37 -6.39
N ARG A 284 13.49 20.20 -6.98
CA ARG A 284 13.77 19.88 -8.39
C ARG A 284 12.72 20.43 -9.36
N GLY A 285 11.49 20.60 -8.88
CA GLY A 285 10.32 21.00 -9.65
C GLY A 285 9.81 19.92 -10.62
N PRO A 286 8.99 20.31 -11.61
CA PRO A 286 8.63 21.69 -11.94
C PRO A 286 7.53 22.28 -11.04
N HIS A 287 7.36 23.60 -11.13
CA HIS A 287 6.31 24.37 -10.45
C HIS A 287 5.48 25.17 -11.47
N ALA A 288 4.24 25.56 -11.10
CA ALA A 288 3.48 26.50 -11.91
C ALA A 288 4.19 27.87 -11.95
N PRO A 289 3.94 28.73 -12.97
CA PRO A 289 4.62 30.02 -13.10
C PRO A 289 4.25 31.04 -12.01
N SER A 290 3.17 30.84 -11.25
CA SER A 290 2.80 31.73 -10.15
C SER A 290 2.00 31.03 -9.05
N THR A 291 2.12 31.55 -7.82
CA THR A 291 1.39 31.02 -6.64
C THR A 291 -0.12 31.07 -6.81
N GLY A 292 -0.62 32.01 -7.62
CA GLY A 292 -2.03 32.19 -7.87
C GLY A 292 -2.62 31.16 -8.83
N MET A 293 -1.85 30.24 -9.41
CA MET A 293 -2.42 29.10 -10.14
C MET A 293 -2.95 28.02 -9.18
N THR A 294 -2.42 27.96 -7.96
CA THR A 294 -2.79 27.00 -6.92
C THR A 294 -3.79 27.63 -5.96
N LYS A 295 -5.08 27.53 -6.30
CA LYS A 295 -6.18 28.21 -5.57
C LYS A 295 -7.05 27.26 -4.74
N PHE A 296 -7.29 26.06 -5.26
CA PHE A 296 -8.28 25.14 -4.70
C PHE A 296 -7.58 24.04 -3.92
N PHE A 297 -7.33 24.32 -2.64
CA PHE A 297 -6.72 23.37 -1.72
C PHE A 297 -7.45 23.33 -0.38
N LYS A 298 -7.20 22.27 0.39
CA LYS A 298 -7.74 22.08 1.75
C LYS A 298 -6.73 21.32 2.60
N LEU A 299 -6.42 21.82 3.80
CA LEU A 299 -5.68 21.08 4.82
C LEU A 299 -6.61 20.09 5.52
N GLN A 300 -6.10 18.88 5.79
CA GLN A 300 -6.90 17.76 6.27
C GLN A 300 -6.61 17.42 7.73
N LYS A 301 -5.40 16.95 8.02
CA LYS A 301 -5.03 16.43 9.35
C LYS A 301 -3.55 16.62 9.64
N VAL A 302 -3.21 16.49 10.92
CA VAL A 302 -1.84 16.44 11.43
C VAL A 302 -1.52 15.02 11.88
N SER A 303 -0.31 14.54 11.62
CA SER A 303 0.22 13.30 12.20
C SER A 303 1.67 13.46 12.65
N GLY A 304 2.18 12.49 13.40
CA GLY A 304 3.62 12.38 13.64
C GLY A 304 4.33 11.72 12.46
N ALA A 305 5.55 12.17 12.18
CA ALA A 305 6.51 11.48 11.33
C ALA A 305 7.87 11.47 12.03
N TYR A 306 8.82 10.68 11.55
CA TYR A 306 10.19 10.71 12.04
C TYR A 306 11.13 11.12 10.92
N TRP A 307 12.16 11.89 11.23
CA TRP A 307 13.14 12.29 10.23
C TRP A 307 13.77 11.05 9.56
N ARG A 308 13.69 11.00 8.23
CA ARG A 308 14.09 9.84 7.38
C ARG A 308 13.37 8.52 7.70
N GLY A 309 12.20 8.57 8.34
CA GLY A 309 11.43 7.38 8.70
C GLY A 309 12.03 6.53 9.82
N ASP A 310 13.11 6.98 10.47
CA ASP A 310 13.73 6.25 11.59
C ASP A 310 13.22 6.79 12.93
N SER A 311 12.53 5.92 13.67
CA SER A 311 11.98 6.20 15.02
C SER A 311 12.99 6.71 16.05
N LYS A 312 14.30 6.50 15.82
CA LYS A 312 15.38 7.03 16.68
C LYS A 312 15.67 8.51 16.44
N ASN A 313 15.24 9.06 15.30
CA ASN A 313 15.45 10.45 14.95
C ASN A 313 14.36 11.35 15.55
N GLN A 314 14.57 12.66 15.42
CA GLN A 314 13.60 13.66 15.85
C GLN A 314 12.23 13.42 15.20
N MET A 315 11.18 13.42 16.04
CA MET A 315 9.80 13.41 15.60
C MET A 315 9.44 14.76 14.98
N LEU A 316 8.80 14.71 13.82
CA LEU A 316 8.31 15.84 13.03
C LEU A 316 6.78 15.85 13.07
N GLN A 317 6.19 17.01 12.81
CA GLN A 317 4.75 17.15 12.60
C GLN A 317 4.47 17.16 11.09
N ARG A 318 3.69 16.20 10.63
CA ARG A 318 3.27 16.08 9.24
C ARG A 318 1.89 16.71 9.07
N ILE A 319 1.79 17.76 8.25
CA ILE A 319 0.51 18.35 7.87
C ILE A 319 0.10 17.82 6.50
N TYR A 320 -1.06 17.21 6.40
CA TYR A 320 -1.64 16.73 5.14
C TYR A 320 -2.59 17.77 4.53
N GLY A 321 -2.60 17.84 3.21
CA GLY A 321 -3.57 18.62 2.44
C GLY A 321 -3.84 18.02 1.07
N THR A 322 -4.82 18.59 0.38
CA THR A 322 -5.16 18.25 -1.01
C THR A 322 -5.23 19.51 -1.86
N ALA A 323 -4.90 19.41 -3.15
CA ALA A 323 -5.06 20.50 -4.11
C ALA A 323 -5.63 19.97 -5.43
N TRP A 324 -6.46 20.79 -6.08
CA TRP A 324 -7.20 20.44 -7.29
C TRP A 324 -7.21 21.60 -8.29
N HIS A 325 -7.44 21.25 -9.55
CA HIS A 325 -7.45 22.20 -10.66
C HIS A 325 -8.71 23.11 -10.66
N SER A 326 -9.79 22.70 -9.99
CA SER A 326 -11.04 23.46 -9.89
C SER A 326 -11.70 23.34 -8.52
N LYS A 327 -12.56 24.32 -8.17
CA LYS A 327 -13.37 24.27 -6.94
C LYS A 327 -14.33 23.08 -6.92
N ALA A 328 -14.94 22.77 -8.05
CA ALA A 328 -15.84 21.63 -8.19
C ALA A 328 -15.12 20.31 -7.88
N ALA A 329 -13.94 20.08 -8.47
CA ALA A 329 -13.15 18.88 -8.20
C ALA A 329 -12.72 18.76 -6.73
N LEU A 330 -12.34 19.87 -6.09
CA LEU A 330 -12.06 19.88 -4.64
C LEU A 330 -13.31 19.51 -3.83
N ASP A 331 -14.46 20.12 -4.11
CA ASP A 331 -15.70 19.87 -3.37
C ASP A 331 -16.19 18.43 -3.55
N ASP A 332 -16.06 17.88 -4.75
CA ASP A 332 -16.39 16.48 -5.05
C ASP A 332 -15.46 15.52 -4.29
N TYR A 333 -14.16 15.80 -4.24
CA TYR A 333 -13.22 15.03 -3.42
C TYR A 333 -13.54 15.11 -1.92
N LEU A 334 -13.87 16.30 -1.39
CA LEU A 334 -14.22 16.44 0.03
C LEU A 334 -15.49 15.68 0.39
N LYS A 335 -16.53 15.73 -0.47
CA LYS A 335 -17.75 14.92 -0.31
C LYS A 335 -17.43 13.43 -0.34
N MET A 336 -16.55 12.99 -1.24
CA MET A 336 -16.12 11.60 -1.33
C MET A 336 -15.42 11.16 -0.03
N ILE A 337 -14.56 11.98 0.56
CA ILE A 337 -13.87 11.67 1.83
C ILE A 337 -14.85 11.60 2.99
N GLU A 338 -15.79 12.53 3.10
CA GLU A 338 -16.84 12.51 4.13
C GLU A 338 -17.69 11.22 4.01
N GLU A 339 -18.06 10.86 2.80
CA GLU A 339 -18.79 9.63 2.53
C GLU A 339 -17.94 8.38 2.83
N ALA A 340 -16.63 8.41 2.55
CA ALA A 340 -15.70 7.33 2.89
C ALA A 340 -15.60 7.14 4.41
N GLU A 341 -15.52 8.23 5.19
CA GLU A 341 -15.48 8.16 6.66
C GLU A 341 -16.76 7.62 7.27
N ARG A 342 -17.91 7.87 6.63
CA ARG A 342 -19.20 7.27 7.01
C ARG A 342 -19.29 5.79 6.64
N ARG A 343 -18.60 5.40 5.57
CA ARG A 343 -18.53 4.03 5.04
C ARG A 343 -17.43 3.18 5.64
N ASP A 344 -16.63 3.74 6.55
CA ASP A 344 -15.50 3.06 7.16
C ASP A 344 -15.92 1.71 7.75
N HIS A 345 -15.35 0.63 7.20
CA HIS A 345 -15.68 -0.73 7.58
C HIS A 345 -15.42 -1.01 9.07
N ARG A 346 -14.56 -0.25 9.74
CA ARG A 346 -14.29 -0.41 11.19
C ARG A 346 -15.46 0.10 12.03
N LYS A 347 -16.06 1.22 11.63
CA LYS A 347 -17.27 1.77 12.28
C LYS A 347 -18.46 0.85 12.02
N ILE A 348 -18.69 0.51 10.74
CA ILE A 348 -19.81 -0.35 10.34
C ILE A 348 -19.65 -1.77 10.91
N GLY A 349 -18.42 -2.29 10.94
CA GLY A 349 -18.12 -3.61 11.48
C GLY A 349 -18.48 -3.71 12.96
N LEU A 350 -18.25 -2.64 13.73
CA LEU A 350 -18.69 -2.54 15.12
C LEU A 350 -20.22 -2.40 15.22
N GLU A 351 -20.83 -1.51 14.43
CA GLU A 351 -22.29 -1.29 14.43
C GLU A 351 -23.10 -2.56 14.10
N LEU A 352 -22.58 -3.40 13.21
CA LEU A 352 -23.23 -4.61 12.72
C LEU A 352 -22.73 -5.89 13.39
N ASP A 353 -21.86 -5.78 14.41
CA ASP A 353 -21.29 -6.92 15.12
C ASP A 353 -20.61 -7.93 14.18
N LEU A 354 -19.79 -7.44 13.24
CA LEU A 354 -19.13 -8.28 12.23
C LEU A 354 -17.82 -8.87 12.74
N PHE A 355 -17.00 -8.05 13.40
CA PHE A 355 -15.67 -8.44 13.86
C PHE A 355 -15.13 -7.43 14.88
N HIS A 356 -14.05 -7.80 15.56
CA HIS A 356 -13.16 -6.86 16.23
C HIS A 356 -11.68 -7.25 16.06
N VAL A 357 -10.80 -6.35 16.48
CA VAL A 357 -9.35 -6.56 16.61
C VAL A 357 -8.93 -6.13 18.02
N GLN A 358 -7.95 -6.81 18.61
CA GLN A 358 -7.45 -6.52 19.97
C GLN A 358 -5.93 -6.71 20.04
N GLU A 359 -5.30 -6.18 21.08
CA GLU A 359 -3.84 -6.08 21.19
C GLU A 359 -3.15 -7.45 21.28
N GLU A 360 -3.77 -8.41 21.95
CA GLU A 360 -3.24 -9.77 22.14
C GLU A 360 -3.02 -10.51 20.81
N ALA A 361 -3.73 -10.11 19.75
CA ALA A 361 -3.55 -10.61 18.40
C ALA A 361 -3.53 -9.46 17.39
N ALA A 362 -2.67 -8.47 17.62
CA ALA A 362 -2.57 -7.28 16.76
C ALA A 362 -2.39 -7.66 15.27
N GLY A 363 -3.29 -7.19 14.43
CA GLY A 363 -3.32 -7.50 12.99
C GLY A 363 -4.00 -8.83 12.64
N CYS A 364 -4.65 -9.50 13.59
CA CYS A 364 -5.48 -10.68 13.38
C CYS A 364 -6.94 -10.36 13.74
N VAL A 365 -7.89 -10.91 12.98
CA VAL A 365 -9.31 -10.54 13.07
C VAL A 365 -10.07 -11.57 13.91
N PHE A 366 -10.84 -11.10 14.89
CA PHE A 366 -11.83 -11.91 15.58
C PHE A 366 -13.17 -11.75 14.86
N TRP A 367 -13.52 -12.74 14.04
CA TRP A 367 -14.79 -12.76 13.31
C TRP A 367 -15.94 -13.17 14.23
N HIS A 368 -16.98 -12.33 14.27
CA HIS A 368 -18.21 -12.64 15.02
C HIS A 368 -19.18 -13.44 14.15
N HIS A 369 -20.32 -13.85 14.70
CA HIS A 369 -21.30 -14.65 13.97
C HIS A 369 -21.73 -14.00 12.65
N ASN A 370 -22.02 -12.68 12.65
CA ASN A 370 -22.48 -11.99 11.45
C ASN A 370 -21.38 -11.87 10.39
N GLY A 371 -20.17 -11.45 10.78
CA GLY A 371 -19.05 -11.33 9.85
C GLY A 371 -18.58 -12.67 9.33
N TRP A 372 -18.52 -13.70 10.18
CA TRP A 372 -18.18 -15.07 9.77
C TRP A 372 -19.23 -15.67 8.83
N THR A 373 -20.52 -15.33 9.01
CA THR A 373 -21.57 -15.72 8.06
C THR A 373 -21.29 -15.17 6.67
N ILE A 374 -20.99 -13.88 6.55
CA ILE A 374 -20.62 -13.23 5.28
C ILE A 374 -19.38 -13.90 4.69
N TYR A 375 -18.36 -14.13 5.53
CA TYR A 375 -17.13 -14.80 5.13
C TYR A 375 -17.40 -16.15 4.50
N LYS A 376 -18.15 -17.02 5.17
CA LYS A 376 -18.48 -18.37 4.68
C LYS A 376 -19.31 -18.35 3.39
N ILE A 377 -20.23 -17.40 3.25
CA ILE A 377 -21.03 -17.23 2.03
C ILE A 377 -20.12 -16.93 0.84
N ILE A 378 -19.20 -15.96 0.98
CA ILE A 378 -18.26 -15.57 -0.07
C ILE A 378 -17.31 -16.73 -0.39
N GLU A 379 -16.72 -17.34 0.63
CA GLU A 379 -15.79 -18.46 0.49
C GLU A 379 -16.44 -19.63 -0.26
N ASN A 380 -17.66 -20.02 0.12
CA ASN A 380 -18.38 -21.12 -0.53
C ASN A 380 -18.79 -20.77 -1.97
N PHE A 381 -19.24 -19.54 -2.22
CA PHE A 381 -19.57 -19.09 -3.57
C PHE A 381 -18.36 -19.18 -4.52
N VAL A 382 -17.19 -18.69 -4.08
CA VAL A 382 -15.97 -18.77 -4.88
C VAL A 382 -15.49 -20.22 -5.03
N ARG A 383 -15.59 -21.03 -3.97
CA ARG A 383 -15.28 -22.47 -4.02
C ARG A 383 -16.09 -23.20 -5.08
N GLU A 384 -17.41 -22.98 -5.12
CA GLU A 384 -18.30 -23.58 -6.12
C GLU A 384 -17.89 -23.15 -7.53
N LYS A 385 -17.64 -21.86 -7.73
CA LYS A 385 -17.19 -21.32 -9.02
C LYS A 385 -15.83 -21.85 -9.47
N MET A 386 -14.90 -22.03 -8.55
CA MET A 386 -13.61 -22.68 -8.81
C MET A 386 -13.80 -24.15 -9.22
N LEU A 387 -14.65 -24.90 -8.52
CA LEU A 387 -14.93 -26.30 -8.83
C LEU A 387 -15.57 -26.46 -10.22
N GLU A 388 -16.55 -25.62 -10.56
CA GLU A 388 -17.19 -25.55 -11.88
C GLU A 388 -16.18 -25.30 -13.01
N ASN A 389 -15.06 -24.63 -12.71
CA ASN A 389 -13.98 -24.29 -13.65
C ASN A 389 -12.77 -25.24 -13.54
N GLY A 390 -12.95 -26.41 -12.93
CA GLY A 390 -11.97 -27.49 -12.91
C GLY A 390 -10.77 -27.25 -11.98
N TYR A 391 -10.92 -26.39 -10.98
CA TYR A 391 -9.94 -26.28 -9.89
C TYR A 391 -10.13 -27.41 -8.89
N GLN A 392 -9.02 -27.92 -8.39
CA GLN A 392 -8.97 -28.91 -7.33
C GLN A 392 -8.57 -28.21 -6.03
N GLU A 393 -9.49 -28.14 -5.07
CA GLU A 393 -9.19 -27.55 -3.77
C GLU A 393 -8.30 -28.49 -2.94
N VAL A 394 -7.19 -27.96 -2.43
CA VAL A 394 -6.23 -28.66 -1.57
C VAL A 394 -6.05 -27.90 -0.25
N LYS A 395 -5.40 -28.52 0.72
CA LYS A 395 -5.03 -27.88 1.99
C LYS A 395 -3.58 -28.21 2.33
N THR A 396 -2.79 -27.18 2.59
CA THR A 396 -1.37 -27.35 2.93
C THR A 396 -1.06 -26.88 4.35
N PRO A 397 -0.02 -27.43 5.02
CA PRO A 397 0.39 -27.01 6.36
C PRO A 397 0.69 -25.51 6.45
N GLN A 398 0.51 -24.92 7.64
CA GLN A 398 0.82 -23.50 7.86
C GLN A 398 2.24 -23.28 8.39
N MET A 399 2.75 -24.19 9.21
CA MET A 399 4.14 -24.17 9.68
C MET A 399 4.98 -25.06 8.79
N VAL A 400 6.03 -24.50 8.20
CA VAL A 400 6.85 -25.18 7.20
C VAL A 400 8.32 -24.92 7.50
N ASP A 401 9.13 -25.98 7.37
CA ASP A 401 10.57 -25.95 7.60
C ASP A 401 11.25 -24.87 6.72
N LYS A 402 12.15 -24.10 7.33
CA LYS A 402 12.96 -23.04 6.70
C LYS A 402 13.54 -23.48 5.34
N ILE A 403 13.95 -24.74 5.22
CA ILE A 403 14.56 -25.29 4.00
C ILE A 403 13.69 -25.11 2.75
N LEU A 404 12.35 -25.19 2.87
CA LEU A 404 11.49 -24.98 1.70
C LEU A 404 11.53 -23.53 1.22
N TRP A 405 11.61 -22.58 2.16
CA TRP A 405 11.65 -21.14 1.87
C TRP A 405 12.98 -20.73 1.24
N GLU A 406 14.10 -21.33 1.66
CA GLU A 406 15.41 -21.16 1.02
C GLU A 406 15.42 -21.71 -0.42
N LYS A 407 14.94 -22.95 -0.60
CA LYS A 407 14.89 -23.56 -1.94
C LYS A 407 14.02 -22.76 -2.91
N SER A 408 12.89 -22.25 -2.44
CA SER A 408 12.00 -21.41 -3.24
C SER A 408 12.55 -19.99 -3.48
N GLY A 409 13.54 -19.53 -2.71
CA GLY A 409 14.12 -18.19 -2.80
C GLY A 409 13.40 -17.09 -2.03
N HIS A 410 12.41 -17.47 -1.22
CA HIS A 410 11.64 -16.54 -0.40
C HIS A 410 12.35 -16.20 0.90
N TRP A 411 13.24 -17.07 1.39
CA TRP A 411 13.96 -16.79 2.62
C TRP A 411 14.84 -15.54 2.46
N GLU A 412 15.65 -15.50 1.41
CA GLU A 412 16.57 -14.39 1.16
C GLU A 412 15.83 -13.06 0.97
N LYS A 413 14.68 -13.08 0.28
CA LYS A 413 13.96 -11.88 -0.15
C LYS A 413 12.79 -11.46 0.75
N PHE A 414 12.27 -12.35 1.59
CA PHE A 414 11.00 -12.15 2.29
C PHE A 414 11.04 -12.52 3.78
N HIS A 415 12.14 -13.09 4.31
CA HIS A 415 12.21 -13.55 5.71
C HIS A 415 11.89 -12.47 6.75
N GLU A 416 12.26 -11.21 6.52
CA GLU A 416 11.96 -10.10 7.43
C GLU A 416 10.44 -9.91 7.64
N ASN A 417 9.65 -10.30 6.63
CA ASN A 417 8.20 -10.25 6.63
C ASN A 417 7.55 -11.60 7.00
N MET A 418 8.30 -12.56 7.53
CA MET A 418 7.80 -13.87 7.96
C MET A 418 7.80 -13.99 9.49
N PHE A 419 6.82 -14.72 10.03
CA PHE A 419 6.87 -15.16 11.42
C PHE A 419 7.68 -16.45 11.52
N VAL A 420 8.74 -16.42 12.30
CA VAL A 420 9.66 -17.54 12.50
C VAL A 420 9.46 -18.14 13.89
N CYS A 421 9.50 -19.46 13.97
CA CYS A 421 9.45 -20.22 15.20
C CYS A 421 10.64 -21.17 15.23
N GLU A 422 11.47 -21.07 16.28
CA GLU A 422 12.67 -21.87 16.44
C GLU A 422 12.43 -22.97 17.48
N THR A 423 12.84 -24.19 17.14
CA THR A 423 12.99 -25.32 18.07
C THR A 423 14.48 -25.64 18.23
N GLU A 424 14.83 -26.52 19.17
CA GLU A 424 16.23 -26.90 19.41
C GLU A 424 16.95 -27.47 18.17
N GLU A 425 16.22 -28.08 17.24
CA GLU A 425 16.77 -28.75 16.06
C GLU A 425 16.45 -28.04 14.73
N LYS A 426 15.36 -27.25 14.69
CA LYS A 426 14.81 -26.74 13.43
C LYS A 426 14.23 -25.35 13.53
N THR A 427 14.34 -24.61 12.44
CA THR A 427 13.64 -23.35 12.23
C THR A 427 12.45 -23.58 11.32
N PHE A 428 11.25 -23.21 11.80
CA PHE A 428 10.04 -23.19 11.01
C PHE A 428 9.63 -21.75 10.74
N ALA A 429 8.92 -21.53 9.63
CA ALA A 429 8.22 -20.30 9.40
C ALA A 429 6.74 -20.58 9.15
N ILE A 430 5.89 -19.66 9.63
CA ILE A 430 4.49 -19.65 9.26
C ILE A 430 4.41 -19.13 7.82
N LYS A 431 3.71 -19.86 6.94
CA LYS A 431 3.70 -19.58 5.51
C LYS A 431 3.19 -18.16 5.21
N PRO A 432 3.94 -17.34 4.44
CA PRO A 432 3.47 -16.03 3.96
C PRO A 432 2.69 -16.13 2.64
N MET A 433 2.67 -17.32 2.03
CA MET A 433 2.06 -17.65 0.74
C MET A 433 1.95 -19.18 0.57
N ASN A 434 1.10 -19.66 -0.35
CA ASN A 434 0.84 -21.09 -0.51
C ASN A 434 1.72 -21.76 -1.59
N CYS A 435 2.29 -21.00 -2.52
CA CYS A 435 2.96 -21.50 -3.74
C CYS A 435 3.97 -22.64 -3.50
N PRO A 436 4.98 -22.52 -2.60
CA PRO A 436 5.95 -23.59 -2.40
C PRO A 436 5.32 -24.91 -1.97
N CYS A 437 4.23 -24.84 -1.19
CA CYS A 437 3.52 -26.02 -0.70
C CYS A 437 2.68 -26.68 -1.81
N HIS A 438 2.06 -25.90 -2.70
CA HIS A 438 1.33 -26.43 -3.86
C HIS A 438 2.28 -27.15 -4.82
N ILE A 439 3.51 -26.65 -4.99
CA ILE A 439 4.54 -27.36 -5.76
C ILE A 439 4.91 -28.70 -5.10
N GLN A 440 4.94 -28.79 -3.77
CA GLN A 440 5.20 -30.07 -3.11
C GLN A 440 4.11 -31.11 -3.40
N ILE A 441 2.85 -30.68 -3.54
CA ILE A 441 1.74 -31.53 -3.99
C ILE A 441 1.95 -31.94 -5.46
N PHE A 442 2.27 -30.98 -6.34
CA PHE A 442 2.56 -31.26 -7.76
C PHE A 442 3.64 -32.36 -7.92
N ASN A 443 4.70 -32.26 -7.13
CA ASN A 443 5.83 -33.18 -7.11
C ASN A 443 5.46 -34.61 -6.67
N GLN A 444 4.30 -34.83 -6.04
CA GLN A 444 3.85 -36.17 -5.69
C GLN A 444 3.35 -36.94 -6.91
N GLY A 445 4.10 -37.97 -7.30
CA GLY A 445 3.78 -38.83 -8.44
C GLY A 445 4.15 -38.23 -9.80
N LEU A 446 4.18 -39.08 -10.82
CA LEU A 446 4.49 -38.67 -12.19
C LEU A 446 3.35 -37.82 -12.78
N LYS A 447 3.68 -36.81 -13.57
CA LYS A 447 2.71 -36.00 -14.34
C LYS A 447 3.03 -36.13 -15.83
N SER A 448 2.01 -36.29 -16.67
CA SER A 448 2.08 -36.25 -18.13
C SER A 448 1.58 -34.90 -18.65
N TYR A 449 2.00 -34.52 -19.85
CA TYR A 449 1.42 -33.37 -20.56
C TYR A 449 -0.11 -33.44 -20.70
N ARG A 450 -0.69 -34.65 -20.63
CA ARG A 450 -2.15 -34.88 -20.66
C ARG A 450 -2.85 -34.53 -19.35
N ASP A 451 -2.11 -34.45 -18.25
CA ASP A 451 -2.63 -34.05 -16.95
C ASP A 451 -2.63 -32.53 -16.80
N LEU A 452 -2.02 -31.80 -17.74
CA LEU A 452 -1.95 -30.34 -17.76
C LEU A 452 -3.04 -29.76 -18.70
N PRO A 453 -3.71 -28.66 -18.30
CA PRO A 453 -3.42 -27.83 -17.13
C PRO A 453 -3.96 -28.42 -15.83
N LEU A 454 -3.13 -28.43 -14.77
CA LEU A 454 -3.53 -28.81 -13.42
C LEU A 454 -3.75 -27.54 -12.58
N ARG A 455 -4.99 -27.33 -12.13
CA ARG A 455 -5.38 -26.14 -11.37
C ARG A 455 -5.58 -26.51 -9.89
N MET A 456 -4.68 -26.06 -9.01
CA MET A 456 -4.78 -26.29 -7.57
C MET A 456 -5.22 -25.02 -6.85
N ALA A 457 -6.32 -25.06 -6.11
CA ALA A 457 -6.83 -23.94 -5.33
C ALA A 457 -6.69 -24.21 -3.83
N GLU A 458 -6.55 -23.18 -3.01
CA GLU A 458 -6.60 -23.29 -1.55
C GLU A 458 -7.11 -21.97 -0.96
N PHE A 459 -8.10 -22.04 -0.08
CA PHE A 459 -8.37 -20.94 0.86
C PHE A 459 -7.29 -20.95 1.95
N GLY A 460 -6.12 -20.44 1.56
CA GLY A 460 -4.86 -20.64 2.28
C GLY A 460 -4.63 -19.54 3.29
N SER A 461 -4.80 -19.87 4.58
CA SER A 461 -4.50 -18.95 5.68
C SER A 461 -2.99 -18.77 5.83
N CYS A 462 -2.53 -17.56 5.53
CA CYS A 462 -1.13 -17.14 5.51
C CYS A 462 -0.89 -16.06 6.57
N HIS A 463 0.39 -15.85 6.89
CA HIS A 463 0.80 -14.80 7.80
C HIS A 463 1.98 -13.99 7.27
N ARG A 464 1.90 -12.66 7.37
CA ARG A 464 2.99 -11.73 7.06
C ARG A 464 3.24 -10.83 8.25
N ASN A 465 4.51 -10.63 8.59
CA ASN A 465 4.95 -9.76 9.67
C ASN A 465 4.88 -8.27 9.27
N GLU A 466 3.67 -7.82 8.94
CA GLU A 466 3.41 -6.42 8.60
C GLU A 466 3.77 -5.50 9.76
N SER A 467 4.32 -4.33 9.42
CA SER A 467 4.63 -3.30 10.41
C SER A 467 3.37 -2.87 11.15
N SER A 468 3.44 -2.71 12.47
CA SER A 468 2.26 -2.39 13.29
C SER A 468 1.58 -1.09 12.84
N GLY A 469 2.37 -0.10 12.37
CA GLY A 469 1.85 1.17 11.87
C GLY A 469 1.13 1.09 10.51
N SER A 470 1.31 -0.01 9.77
CA SER A 470 0.63 -0.22 8.49
C SER A 470 -0.70 -0.98 8.59
N LEU A 471 -1.02 -1.55 9.76
CA LEU A 471 -2.25 -2.30 9.95
C LEU A 471 -3.48 -1.38 9.82
N HIS A 472 -4.53 -1.87 9.16
CA HIS A 472 -5.73 -1.07 8.93
C HIS A 472 -6.99 -1.95 8.91
N GLY A 473 -7.68 -1.98 10.06
CA GLY A 473 -8.92 -2.74 10.24
C GLY A 473 -8.77 -4.18 9.77
N ILE A 474 -9.59 -4.60 8.80
CA ILE A 474 -9.51 -5.91 8.14
C ILE A 474 -8.93 -5.83 6.71
N MET A 475 -8.58 -4.63 6.24
CA MET A 475 -8.04 -4.42 4.89
C MET A 475 -6.53 -4.61 4.80
N ARG A 476 -5.79 -4.41 5.91
CA ARG A 476 -4.36 -4.72 6.00
C ARG A 476 -4.08 -5.38 7.35
N VAL A 477 -3.81 -6.67 7.30
CA VAL A 477 -3.75 -7.61 8.43
C VAL A 477 -2.51 -8.47 8.33
N ARG A 478 -2.07 -9.03 9.47
CA ARG A 478 -0.96 -9.99 9.55
C ARG A 478 -1.42 -11.39 9.21
N ASN A 479 -2.63 -11.78 9.62
CA ASN A 479 -3.26 -13.04 9.23
C ASN A 479 -4.32 -12.79 8.16
N PHE A 480 -4.26 -13.52 7.06
CA PHE A 480 -5.23 -13.39 5.98
C PHE A 480 -5.41 -14.72 5.24
N THR A 481 -6.57 -14.88 4.60
CA THR A 481 -6.90 -16.04 3.78
C THR A 481 -7.23 -15.58 2.37
N GLN A 482 -6.47 -16.05 1.39
CA GLN A 482 -6.72 -15.74 -0.02
C GLN A 482 -7.48 -16.86 -0.70
N ASP A 483 -8.27 -16.52 -1.72
CA ASP A 483 -8.81 -17.46 -2.71
C ASP A 483 -7.72 -17.88 -3.72
N ASP A 484 -6.58 -18.31 -3.18
CA ASP A 484 -5.33 -18.54 -3.88
C ASP A 484 -5.43 -19.77 -4.77
N ALA A 485 -4.81 -19.73 -5.94
CA ALA A 485 -4.65 -20.90 -6.78
C ALA A 485 -3.40 -20.83 -7.65
N HIS A 486 -2.87 -22.01 -7.96
CA HIS A 486 -1.70 -22.22 -8.79
C HIS A 486 -2.06 -23.15 -9.95
N ILE A 487 -1.93 -22.64 -11.18
CA ILE A 487 -2.20 -23.39 -12.40
C ILE A 487 -0.85 -23.84 -12.96
N PHE A 488 -0.64 -25.15 -13.03
CA PHE A 488 0.52 -25.75 -13.67
C PHE A 488 0.14 -26.08 -15.11
N CYS A 489 0.82 -25.47 -16.07
CA CYS A 489 0.50 -25.64 -17.49
C CYS A 489 1.76 -25.67 -18.35
N THR A 490 1.59 -26.09 -19.61
CA THR A 490 2.65 -25.93 -20.62
C THR A 490 2.69 -24.48 -21.13
N ILE A 491 3.76 -24.11 -21.82
CA ILE A 491 3.93 -22.73 -22.33
C ILE A 491 2.82 -22.37 -23.33
N ASP A 492 2.40 -23.30 -24.18
CA ASP A 492 1.33 -23.11 -25.16
C ASP A 492 -0.07 -22.96 -24.53
N GLN A 493 -0.24 -23.35 -23.26
CA GLN A 493 -1.52 -23.26 -22.55
C GLN A 493 -1.73 -21.93 -21.80
N ILE A 494 -0.68 -21.10 -21.66
CA ILE A 494 -0.72 -19.86 -20.86
C ILE A 494 -1.85 -18.91 -21.32
N GLU A 495 -2.00 -18.75 -22.64
CA GLU A 495 -3.02 -17.86 -23.21
C GLU A 495 -4.43 -18.35 -22.89
N SER A 496 -4.72 -19.63 -23.14
CA SER A 496 -6.04 -20.21 -22.86
C SER A 496 -6.39 -20.19 -21.37
N GLU A 497 -5.41 -20.42 -20.49
CA GLU A 497 -5.62 -20.36 -19.05
C GLU A 497 -5.83 -18.93 -18.54
N THR A 498 -5.14 -17.95 -19.15
CA THR A 498 -5.37 -16.53 -18.87
C THR A 498 -6.78 -16.09 -19.26
N MET A 499 -7.24 -16.50 -20.45
CA MET A 499 -8.61 -16.24 -20.91
C MET A 499 -9.67 -16.85 -19.97
N ALA A 500 -9.48 -18.12 -19.60
CA ALA A 500 -10.39 -18.83 -18.70
C ALA A 500 -10.44 -18.16 -17.32
N PHE A 501 -9.29 -17.75 -16.79
CA PHE A 501 -9.22 -17.00 -15.53
C PHE A 501 -9.93 -15.66 -15.61
N CYS A 502 -9.69 -14.85 -16.65
CA CYS A 502 -10.31 -13.54 -16.80
C CYS A 502 -11.84 -13.67 -16.86
N LYS A 503 -12.36 -14.61 -17.65
CA LYS A 503 -13.81 -14.87 -17.74
C LYS A 503 -14.42 -15.19 -16.37
N LEU A 504 -13.79 -16.09 -15.61
CA LEU A 504 -14.23 -16.47 -14.27
C LEU A 504 -14.19 -15.27 -13.29
N LEU A 505 -13.11 -14.49 -13.34
CA LEU A 505 -12.93 -13.30 -12.50
C LEU A 505 -14.03 -12.26 -12.75
N PHE A 506 -14.30 -11.94 -14.02
CA PHE A 506 -15.35 -10.97 -14.37
C PHE A 506 -16.76 -11.46 -14.02
N GLU A 507 -17.05 -12.77 -14.18
CA GLU A 507 -18.32 -13.36 -13.73
C GLU A 507 -18.53 -13.16 -12.22
N ILE A 508 -17.50 -13.44 -11.43
CA ILE A 508 -17.55 -13.27 -9.97
C ILE A 508 -17.70 -11.81 -9.58
N TYR A 509 -16.95 -10.89 -10.20
CA TYR A 509 -17.07 -9.46 -9.93
C TYR A 509 -18.44 -8.89 -10.27
N ALA A 510 -19.03 -9.31 -11.40
CA ALA A 510 -20.39 -8.92 -11.77
C ALA A 510 -21.42 -9.35 -10.72
N LYS A 511 -21.24 -10.52 -10.08
CA LYS A 511 -22.13 -10.97 -8.98
C LYS A 511 -22.10 -10.06 -7.76
N PHE A 512 -20.97 -9.39 -7.50
CA PHE A 512 -20.81 -8.37 -6.47
C PHE A 512 -21.08 -6.94 -6.98
N GLU A 513 -21.64 -6.80 -8.18
CA GLU A 513 -21.98 -5.51 -8.81
C GLU A 513 -20.76 -4.63 -9.17
N PHE A 514 -19.56 -5.22 -9.22
CA PHE A 514 -18.35 -4.54 -9.71
C PHE A 514 -18.21 -4.70 -11.22
N ASN A 515 -18.71 -3.72 -11.97
CA ASN A 515 -18.69 -3.72 -13.44
C ASN A 515 -17.58 -2.84 -14.05
N ASP A 516 -17.01 -1.91 -13.29
CA ASP A 516 -15.86 -1.05 -13.70
C ASP A 516 -14.58 -1.62 -13.08
N VAL A 517 -13.81 -2.35 -13.89
CA VAL A 517 -12.56 -3.00 -13.49
C VAL A 517 -11.47 -2.53 -14.43
N ALA A 518 -10.47 -1.84 -13.88
CA ALA A 518 -9.28 -1.47 -14.65
C ALA A 518 -8.24 -2.60 -14.57
N ILE A 519 -7.59 -2.91 -15.69
CA ILE A 519 -6.53 -3.91 -15.77
C ILE A 519 -5.19 -3.19 -15.88
N LYS A 520 -4.23 -3.58 -15.04
CA LYS A 520 -2.87 -3.07 -15.09
C LYS A 520 -1.86 -4.20 -15.26
N LEU A 521 -0.92 -4.06 -16.18
CA LEU A 521 0.20 -4.96 -16.39
C LEU A 521 1.43 -4.42 -15.66
N SER A 522 1.79 -5.05 -14.55
CA SER A 522 3.00 -4.72 -13.80
C SER A 522 4.21 -5.46 -14.38
N THR A 523 5.21 -4.71 -14.85
CA THR A 523 6.40 -5.24 -15.54
C THR A 523 7.60 -5.33 -14.60
N ARG A 524 8.72 -5.86 -15.10
CA ARG A 524 9.90 -6.24 -14.32
C ARG A 524 10.37 -5.17 -13.31
N PRO A 525 10.56 -5.53 -12.03
CA PRO A 525 11.19 -4.65 -11.03
C PRO A 525 12.72 -4.64 -11.20
N GLU A 526 13.38 -3.71 -10.51
CA GLU A 526 14.85 -3.65 -10.45
C GLU A 526 15.44 -4.91 -9.80
N MET A 527 14.88 -5.34 -8.67
CA MET A 527 15.28 -6.59 -7.99
C MET A 527 14.43 -7.78 -8.45
N ARG A 528 14.98 -8.61 -9.34
CA ARG A 528 14.27 -9.77 -9.93
C ARG A 528 15.11 -11.03 -10.06
N VAL A 529 14.46 -12.17 -10.30
CA VAL A 529 15.07 -13.44 -10.73
C VAL A 529 14.72 -13.74 -12.19
N GLY A 530 15.56 -14.55 -12.84
CA GLY A 530 15.41 -14.89 -14.26
C GLY A 530 16.11 -13.91 -15.20
N SER A 531 16.37 -14.36 -16.43
CA SER A 531 17.06 -13.56 -17.46
C SER A 531 16.13 -12.54 -18.12
N ASP A 532 16.70 -11.54 -18.79
CA ASP A 532 15.92 -10.52 -19.52
C ASP A 532 15.06 -11.14 -20.61
N GLU A 533 15.56 -12.16 -21.30
CA GLU A 533 14.80 -12.88 -22.33
C GLU A 533 13.59 -13.61 -21.74
N THR A 534 13.73 -14.15 -20.53
CA THR A 534 12.62 -14.81 -19.82
C THR A 534 11.54 -13.79 -19.48
N TRP A 535 11.93 -12.61 -19.03
CA TRP A 535 11.02 -11.52 -18.72
C TRP A 535 10.36 -10.92 -19.96
N ASP A 536 11.10 -10.72 -21.06
CA ASP A 536 10.56 -10.25 -22.33
C ASP A 536 9.46 -11.19 -22.82
N LYS A 537 9.73 -12.50 -22.72
CA LYS A 537 8.75 -13.54 -23.05
C LYS A 537 7.54 -13.47 -22.14
N ALA A 538 7.73 -13.41 -20.82
CA ALA A 538 6.65 -13.38 -19.84
C ALA A 538 5.72 -12.17 -20.03
N GLU A 539 6.29 -10.98 -20.17
CA GLU A 539 5.57 -9.72 -20.35
C GLU A 539 4.79 -9.71 -21.67
N SER A 540 5.43 -10.17 -22.76
CA SER A 540 4.78 -10.29 -24.07
C SER A 540 3.62 -11.29 -24.04
N MET A 541 3.80 -12.44 -23.40
CA MET A 541 2.74 -13.46 -23.30
C MET A 541 1.52 -12.97 -22.52
N LEU A 542 1.70 -12.32 -21.37
CA LEU A 542 0.58 -11.75 -20.60
C LEU A 542 -0.10 -10.59 -21.36
N SER A 543 0.69 -9.70 -21.97
CA SER A 543 0.17 -8.61 -22.82
C SER A 543 -0.70 -9.15 -23.96
N ASN A 544 -0.21 -10.15 -24.69
CA ASN A 544 -0.91 -10.71 -25.83
C ASN A 544 -2.17 -11.46 -25.39
N ALA A 545 -2.11 -12.22 -24.29
CA ALA A 545 -3.27 -12.92 -23.76
C ALA A 545 -4.42 -11.96 -23.42
N ILE A 546 -4.12 -10.84 -22.75
CA ILE A 546 -5.15 -9.82 -22.43
C ILE A 546 -5.68 -9.09 -23.66
N LYS A 547 -4.82 -8.74 -24.62
CA LYS A 547 -5.27 -8.15 -25.90
C LYS A 547 -6.21 -9.09 -26.65
N ASN A 548 -5.87 -10.37 -26.69
CA ASN A 548 -6.68 -11.40 -27.37
C ASN A 548 -8.01 -11.68 -26.64
N CYS A 549 -8.09 -11.41 -25.34
CA CYS A 549 -9.36 -11.39 -24.60
C CYS A 549 -10.25 -10.18 -24.96
N GLY A 550 -9.73 -9.18 -25.68
CA GLY A 550 -10.45 -7.95 -26.01
C GLY A 550 -10.46 -6.91 -24.88
N TYR A 551 -9.52 -7.00 -23.94
CA TYR A 551 -9.40 -6.05 -22.84
C TYR A 551 -8.24 -5.08 -23.05
N GLU A 552 -8.48 -3.81 -22.70
CA GLU A 552 -7.44 -2.79 -22.60
C GLU A 552 -6.74 -2.88 -21.24
N TYR A 553 -5.46 -2.48 -21.19
CA TYR A 553 -4.68 -2.43 -19.95
C TYR A 553 -3.70 -1.26 -19.94
N GLU A 554 -3.37 -0.81 -18.73
CA GLU A 554 -2.31 0.17 -18.47
C GLU A 554 -1.02 -0.54 -18.06
N ILE A 555 0.15 0.02 -18.39
CA ILE A 555 1.43 -0.54 -17.95
C ILE A 555 1.85 0.15 -16.63
N LEU A 556 2.29 -0.65 -15.66
CA LEU A 556 2.94 -0.21 -14.44
C LEU A 556 4.42 -0.64 -14.45
N PRO A 557 5.34 0.23 -14.89
CA PRO A 557 6.76 -0.09 -14.95
C PRO A 557 7.33 -0.37 -13.56
N GLY A 558 8.01 -1.50 -13.37
CA GLY A 558 8.73 -1.79 -12.12
C GLY A 558 7.91 -2.41 -11.00
N GLU A 559 6.59 -2.57 -11.17
CA GLU A 559 5.68 -3.02 -10.11
C GLU A 559 5.45 -4.55 -10.08
N GLY A 560 6.08 -5.30 -10.99
CA GLY A 560 5.99 -6.77 -11.04
C GLY A 560 6.62 -7.42 -9.79
N ALA A 561 6.23 -8.65 -9.46
CA ALA A 561 6.92 -9.33 -8.35
C ALA A 561 8.30 -9.82 -8.82
N PHE A 562 9.18 -10.12 -7.86
CA PHE A 562 10.56 -10.48 -8.18
C PHE A 562 10.70 -11.72 -9.09
N TYR A 563 9.69 -12.59 -9.20
CA TYR A 563 9.70 -13.84 -9.98
C TYR A 563 8.90 -13.78 -11.28
N GLY A 564 8.20 -12.69 -11.59
CA GLY A 564 7.52 -12.54 -12.88
C GLY A 564 6.49 -11.40 -12.96
N PRO A 565 6.06 -11.04 -14.18
CA PRO A 565 5.07 -10.00 -14.40
C PRO A 565 3.68 -10.43 -13.94
N LYS A 566 2.83 -9.46 -13.62
CA LYS A 566 1.46 -9.72 -13.14
C LYS A 566 0.45 -8.79 -13.79
N LEU A 567 -0.73 -9.34 -14.01
CA LEU A 567 -1.95 -8.58 -14.26
C LEU A 567 -2.59 -8.27 -12.92
N GLU A 568 -3.02 -7.03 -12.76
CA GLU A 568 -3.72 -6.52 -11.59
C GLU A 568 -5.11 -6.05 -12.01
N PHE A 569 -6.13 -6.49 -11.27
CA PHE A 569 -7.52 -6.13 -11.52
C PHE A 569 -7.99 -5.19 -10.42
N GLN A 570 -8.24 -3.94 -10.79
CA GLN A 570 -8.59 -2.86 -9.86
C GLN A 570 -10.09 -2.54 -9.94
N LEU A 571 -10.81 -2.89 -8.88
CA LEU A 571 -12.25 -2.66 -8.72
C LEU A 571 -12.52 -1.21 -8.34
N LYS A 572 -13.52 -0.58 -8.96
CA LYS A 572 -14.03 0.72 -8.49
C LYS A 572 -15.19 0.52 -7.52
N ASP A 573 -15.10 1.10 -6.33
CA ASP A 573 -16.19 1.06 -5.35
C ASP A 573 -17.27 2.12 -5.59
N ALA A 574 -18.36 2.06 -4.81
CA ALA A 574 -19.51 2.96 -4.90
C ALA A 574 -19.19 4.46 -4.73
N ILE A 575 -18.02 4.82 -4.23
CA ILE A 575 -17.57 6.22 -4.08
C ILE A 575 -16.39 6.56 -4.98
N GLY A 576 -16.03 5.67 -5.90
CA GLY A 576 -15.06 5.93 -6.96
C GLY A 576 -13.60 5.58 -6.63
N ARG A 577 -13.31 5.01 -5.46
CA ARG A 577 -11.95 4.55 -5.12
C ARG A 577 -11.63 3.26 -5.86
N ARG A 578 -10.37 3.09 -6.26
CA ARG A 578 -9.89 1.86 -6.91
C ARG A 578 -9.17 0.94 -5.92
N TRP A 579 -9.51 -0.34 -5.95
CA TRP A 579 -8.96 -1.38 -5.10
C TRP A 579 -8.41 -2.52 -5.95
N GLN A 580 -7.10 -2.71 -5.96
CA GLN A 580 -6.51 -3.93 -6.51
C GLN A 580 -7.02 -5.15 -5.72
N CYS A 581 -7.70 -6.08 -6.36
CA CYS A 581 -8.16 -7.31 -5.73
C CYS A 581 -7.58 -8.51 -6.47
N GLY A 582 -8.03 -8.74 -7.71
CA GLY A 582 -7.61 -9.87 -8.50
C GLY A 582 -6.19 -9.71 -9.02
N THR A 583 -5.52 -10.85 -9.19
CA THR A 583 -4.22 -10.91 -9.84
C THR A 583 -4.04 -12.20 -10.61
N LEU A 584 -3.32 -12.12 -11.72
CA LEU A 584 -2.80 -13.27 -12.46
C LEU A 584 -1.32 -13.01 -12.74
N GLN A 585 -0.47 -13.89 -12.23
CA GLN A 585 0.98 -13.72 -12.30
C GLN A 585 1.64 -14.94 -12.91
N LEU A 586 2.54 -14.67 -13.85
CA LEU A 586 3.26 -15.69 -14.60
C LEU A 586 4.65 -15.95 -14.00
N ASP A 587 4.91 -17.19 -13.58
CA ASP A 587 6.17 -17.61 -12.96
C ASP A 587 6.84 -18.77 -13.72
N PHE A 588 8.07 -18.51 -14.19
CA PHE A 588 8.94 -19.49 -14.84
C PHE A 588 10.02 -20.07 -13.91
N ASN A 589 10.18 -19.52 -12.71
CA ASN A 589 11.33 -19.73 -11.85
C ASN A 589 11.04 -20.74 -10.73
N MET A 590 9.92 -20.60 -10.02
CA MET A 590 9.72 -21.36 -8.78
C MET A 590 9.51 -22.85 -9.01
N THR A 591 8.85 -23.23 -10.12
CA THR A 591 8.68 -24.63 -10.52
C THR A 591 10.02 -25.30 -10.78
N ASP A 592 10.96 -24.62 -11.44
CA ASP A 592 12.30 -25.17 -11.68
C ASP A 592 13.11 -25.28 -10.37
N ARG A 593 13.11 -24.21 -9.55
CA ARG A 593 13.81 -24.19 -8.25
C ARG A 593 13.39 -25.31 -7.30
N LEU A 594 12.11 -25.67 -7.33
CA LEU A 594 11.53 -26.72 -6.49
C LEU A 594 11.39 -28.07 -7.21
N GLY A 595 11.98 -28.21 -8.39
CA GLY A 595 12.11 -29.49 -9.10
C GLY A 595 10.81 -30.05 -9.67
N ALA A 596 9.80 -29.21 -9.94
CA ALA A 596 8.58 -29.63 -10.61
C ALA A 596 8.87 -30.05 -12.05
N LYS A 597 8.47 -31.27 -12.42
CA LYS A 597 8.65 -31.82 -13.77
C LYS A 597 7.42 -32.60 -14.23
N PHE A 598 7.15 -32.58 -15.54
CA PHE A 598 6.17 -33.43 -16.20
C PHE A 598 6.80 -34.14 -17.42
N ILE A 599 6.15 -35.17 -17.94
CA ILE A 599 6.56 -35.90 -19.15
C ILE A 599 5.85 -35.31 -20.36
N ASN A 600 6.62 -34.75 -21.29
CA ASN A 600 6.10 -34.14 -22.51
C ASN A 600 5.67 -35.18 -23.57
N LYS A 601 5.25 -34.71 -24.76
CA LYS A 601 4.77 -35.59 -25.85
C LYS A 601 5.84 -36.55 -26.38
N ASP A 602 7.11 -36.16 -26.23
CA ASP A 602 8.27 -36.92 -26.71
C ASP A 602 8.84 -37.86 -25.64
N GLY A 603 8.23 -37.89 -24.44
CA GLY A 603 8.67 -38.73 -23.32
C GLY A 603 9.79 -38.11 -22.48
N GLU A 604 10.14 -36.85 -22.73
CA GLU A 604 11.18 -36.11 -22.00
C GLU A 604 10.62 -35.39 -20.77
N LYS A 605 11.49 -35.13 -19.78
CA LYS A 605 11.12 -34.37 -18.58
C LYS A 605 11.24 -32.88 -18.85
N GLU A 606 10.15 -32.16 -18.66
CA GLU A 606 10.07 -30.71 -18.84
C GLU A 606 9.53 -30.02 -17.59
N THR A 607 9.89 -28.75 -17.38
CA THR A 607 9.38 -27.93 -16.26
C THR A 607 8.04 -27.31 -16.64
N PRO A 608 6.96 -27.47 -15.83
CA PRO A 608 5.73 -26.74 -16.07
C PRO A 608 5.89 -25.26 -15.74
N VAL A 609 5.14 -24.42 -16.43
CA VAL A 609 4.94 -23.02 -16.04
C VAL A 609 3.88 -22.97 -14.93
N MET A 610 4.00 -22.01 -14.02
CA MET A 610 3.00 -21.77 -12.98
C MET A 610 2.36 -20.39 -13.13
N LEU A 611 1.03 -20.35 -13.14
CA LEU A 611 0.26 -19.12 -12.99
C LEU A 611 -0.26 -19.03 -11.56
N HIS A 612 0.18 -18.01 -10.82
CA HIS A 612 -0.39 -17.67 -9.52
C HIS A 612 -1.61 -16.79 -9.75
N ARG A 613 -2.69 -17.05 -9.03
CA ARG A 613 -3.87 -16.20 -9.16
C ARG A 613 -4.68 -16.09 -7.89
N ALA A 614 -5.36 -14.96 -7.75
CA ALA A 614 -6.44 -14.75 -6.80
C ALA A 614 -7.53 -13.94 -7.50
N ILE A 615 -8.80 -14.20 -7.24
CA ILE A 615 -9.91 -13.43 -7.80
C ILE A 615 -10.27 -12.31 -6.83
N LEU A 616 -10.48 -12.63 -5.56
CA LEU A 616 -10.87 -11.64 -4.55
C LEU A 616 -9.65 -11.03 -3.85
N GLY A 617 -8.52 -11.74 -3.83
CA GLY A 617 -7.40 -11.42 -2.95
C GLY A 617 -7.65 -12.05 -1.58
N SER A 618 -7.31 -11.35 -0.49
CA SER A 618 -7.68 -11.82 0.85
C SER A 618 -9.15 -11.59 1.13
N LEU A 619 -9.83 -12.59 1.70
CA LEU A 619 -11.24 -12.50 2.09
C LEU A 619 -11.47 -11.39 3.12
N GLU A 620 -10.54 -11.18 4.05
CA GLU A 620 -10.61 -10.10 5.04
C GLU A 620 -10.71 -8.73 4.36
N ARG A 621 -9.77 -8.44 3.44
CA ARG A 621 -9.77 -7.19 2.68
C ARG A 621 -10.99 -7.05 1.79
N PHE A 622 -11.40 -8.12 1.11
CA PHE A 622 -12.56 -8.08 0.22
C PHE A 622 -13.85 -7.80 1.00
N ILE A 623 -14.05 -8.42 2.18
CA ILE A 623 -15.18 -8.12 3.06
C ILE A 623 -15.14 -6.68 3.56
N GLY A 624 -13.94 -6.15 3.86
CA GLY A 624 -13.75 -4.73 4.13
C GLY A 624 -14.29 -3.86 2.99
N ILE A 625 -13.84 -4.12 1.76
CA ILE A 625 -14.27 -3.39 0.56
C ILE A 625 -15.79 -3.49 0.36
N LEU A 626 -16.37 -4.69 0.47
CA LEU A 626 -17.83 -4.89 0.35
C LEU A 626 -18.62 -4.12 1.42
N THR A 627 -18.11 -4.10 2.65
CA THR A 627 -18.73 -3.38 3.77
C THR A 627 -18.81 -1.89 3.46
N GLU A 628 -17.74 -1.29 2.93
CA GLU A 628 -17.74 0.14 2.55
C GLU A 628 -18.58 0.39 1.29
N ASN A 629 -18.46 -0.48 0.28
CA ASN A 629 -19.21 -0.40 -0.98
C ASN A 629 -20.72 -0.37 -0.74
N TYR A 630 -21.23 -1.26 0.11
CA TYR A 630 -22.64 -1.32 0.46
C TYR A 630 -23.04 -0.43 1.64
N ALA A 631 -22.10 0.29 2.26
CA ALA A 631 -22.32 1.00 3.52
C ALA A 631 -22.98 0.11 4.60
N GLY A 632 -22.62 -1.18 4.62
CA GLY A 632 -23.19 -2.22 5.50
C GLY A 632 -24.59 -2.72 5.10
N LYS A 633 -25.22 -2.20 4.05
CA LYS A 633 -26.52 -2.65 3.53
C LYS A 633 -26.31 -3.78 2.52
N PHE A 634 -25.82 -4.92 2.99
CA PHE A 634 -25.46 -6.04 2.11
C PHE A 634 -26.67 -6.51 1.25
N PRO A 635 -26.43 -6.95 0.01
CA PRO A 635 -27.44 -7.59 -0.81
C PRO A 635 -28.08 -8.79 -0.10
N PHE A 636 -29.33 -9.11 -0.45
CA PHE A 636 -30.11 -10.15 0.24
C PHE A 636 -29.36 -11.48 0.38
N TRP A 637 -28.68 -11.95 -0.67
CA TRP A 637 -27.95 -13.23 -0.64
C TRP A 637 -26.74 -13.22 0.31
N LEU A 638 -26.14 -12.06 0.55
CA LEU A 638 -24.92 -11.87 1.34
C LEU A 638 -25.21 -11.47 2.80
N ALA A 639 -26.36 -10.83 3.06
CA ALA A 639 -26.69 -10.31 4.39
C ALA A 639 -26.67 -11.41 5.47
N PRO A 640 -26.01 -11.18 6.63
CA PRO A 640 -25.89 -12.20 7.68
C PRO A 640 -27.26 -12.60 8.23
N SER A 641 -28.17 -11.63 8.35
CA SER A 641 -29.60 -11.86 8.54
C SER A 641 -30.35 -11.22 7.39
N GLN A 642 -31.22 -11.99 6.74
CA GLN A 642 -31.92 -11.59 5.53
C GLN A 642 -33.30 -11.00 5.85
N ILE A 643 -33.99 -11.59 6.83
CA ILE A 643 -35.33 -11.19 7.24
C ILE A 643 -35.42 -11.16 8.76
N ALA A 644 -36.03 -10.11 9.32
CA ALA A 644 -36.46 -10.08 10.72
C ALA A 644 -37.98 -10.17 10.80
N ILE A 645 -38.51 -11.24 11.40
CA ILE A 645 -39.94 -11.46 11.59
C ILE A 645 -40.35 -10.92 12.97
N CYS A 646 -41.23 -9.93 12.99
CA CYS A 646 -41.68 -9.23 14.19
C CYS A 646 -43.17 -9.47 14.42
N THR A 647 -43.52 -9.96 15.62
CA THR A 647 -44.92 -10.03 16.07
C THR A 647 -45.33 -8.74 16.78
N ILE A 648 -46.57 -8.27 16.53
CA ILE A 648 -47.15 -7.12 17.24
C ILE A 648 -47.49 -7.50 18.69
N THR A 649 -47.95 -8.72 18.89
CA THR A 649 -48.35 -9.29 20.19
C THR A 649 -47.96 -10.77 20.26
N ASN A 650 -47.68 -11.28 21.46
CA ASN A 650 -47.13 -12.64 21.65
C ASN A 650 -48.13 -13.77 21.32
N ASP A 651 -49.43 -13.50 21.23
CA ASP A 651 -50.45 -14.47 20.75
C ASP A 651 -50.32 -14.81 19.24
N LEU A 652 -49.42 -14.13 18.55
CA LEU A 652 -49.07 -14.35 17.15
C LEU A 652 -47.79 -15.18 16.98
N ASP A 653 -47.09 -15.50 18.08
CA ASP A 653 -45.76 -16.13 18.03
C ASP A 653 -45.79 -17.53 17.43
N ASP A 654 -46.86 -18.31 17.63
CA ASP A 654 -46.98 -19.65 17.03
C ASP A 654 -47.02 -19.56 15.50
N TYR A 655 -47.82 -18.64 14.95
CA TYR A 655 -47.93 -18.42 13.51
C TYR A 655 -46.62 -17.89 12.91
N ALA A 656 -45.96 -16.96 13.61
CA ALA A 656 -44.65 -16.46 13.22
C ALA A 656 -43.59 -17.56 13.23
N SER A 657 -43.63 -18.46 14.23
CA SER A 657 -42.69 -19.57 14.37
C SER A 657 -42.80 -20.58 13.22
N GLU A 658 -44.02 -20.84 12.72
CA GLU A 658 -44.24 -21.68 11.53
C GLU A 658 -43.57 -21.08 10.29
N ILE A 659 -43.77 -19.77 10.05
CA ILE A 659 -43.14 -19.06 8.92
C ILE A 659 -41.61 -19.07 9.06
N VAL A 660 -41.10 -18.78 10.26
CA VAL A 660 -39.65 -18.78 10.54
C VAL A 660 -39.06 -20.17 10.30
N ALA A 661 -39.75 -21.23 10.71
CA ALA A 661 -39.30 -22.60 10.50
C ALA A 661 -39.27 -22.96 9.00
N ASP A 662 -40.29 -22.58 8.23
CA ASP A 662 -40.33 -22.82 6.78
C ASP A 662 -39.19 -22.08 6.06
N LEU A 663 -39.02 -20.78 6.34
CA LEU A 663 -37.92 -19.96 5.81
C LEU A 663 -36.55 -20.57 6.11
N LYS A 664 -36.30 -20.96 7.36
CA LYS A 664 -35.03 -21.59 7.77
C LYS A 664 -34.81 -22.94 7.09
N SER A 665 -35.86 -23.73 6.90
CA SER A 665 -35.77 -25.03 6.21
C SER A 665 -35.32 -24.90 4.75
N LYS A 666 -35.51 -23.72 4.14
CA LYS A 666 -35.07 -23.38 2.78
C LYS A 666 -33.76 -22.58 2.74
N GLY A 667 -33.08 -22.43 3.87
CA GLY A 667 -31.78 -21.77 3.96
C GLY A 667 -31.85 -20.24 4.09
N VAL A 668 -33.03 -19.66 4.30
CA VAL A 668 -33.16 -18.23 4.57
C VAL A 668 -32.72 -17.93 6.01
N ARG A 669 -31.86 -16.94 6.18
CA ARG A 669 -31.34 -16.52 7.50
C ARG A 669 -32.29 -15.53 8.15
N VAL A 670 -33.04 -16.01 9.13
CA VAL A 670 -34.16 -15.27 9.74
C VAL A 670 -33.95 -15.02 11.22
N ILE A 671 -34.17 -13.77 11.64
CA ILE A 671 -34.34 -13.38 13.04
C ILE A 671 -35.83 -13.43 13.38
N PHE A 672 -36.16 -14.05 14.50
CA PHE A 672 -37.50 -13.97 15.08
C PHE A 672 -37.47 -13.02 16.29
N ASP A 673 -38.22 -11.92 16.21
CA ASP A 673 -38.31 -10.91 17.26
C ASP A 673 -39.71 -10.84 17.87
N ASN A 674 -39.88 -11.60 18.96
CA ASN A 674 -41.06 -11.62 19.80
C ASN A 674 -40.86 -10.89 21.14
N ASN A 675 -39.89 -9.98 21.23
CA ASN A 675 -39.69 -9.23 22.48
C ASN A 675 -40.88 -8.28 22.76
N ALA A 676 -40.97 -7.78 23.99
CA ALA A 676 -42.06 -6.91 24.46
C ALA A 676 -41.97 -5.45 23.97
N ALA A 677 -40.97 -5.09 23.15
CA ALA A 677 -40.85 -3.74 22.63
C ALA A 677 -41.97 -3.41 21.63
N THR A 678 -42.25 -2.12 21.45
CA THR A 678 -43.23 -1.67 20.47
C THR A 678 -42.79 -2.03 19.05
N LEU A 679 -43.74 -2.26 18.14
CA LEU A 679 -43.44 -2.58 16.74
C LEU A 679 -42.48 -1.55 16.11
N ASN A 680 -42.70 -0.25 16.36
CA ASN A 680 -41.81 0.80 15.85
C ASN A 680 -40.38 0.71 16.42
N ALA A 681 -40.23 0.29 17.68
CA ALA A 681 -38.91 0.07 18.27
C ALA A 681 -38.21 -1.13 17.61
N LYS A 682 -38.94 -2.23 17.37
CA LYS A 682 -38.42 -3.40 16.63
C LYS A 682 -37.99 -3.03 15.21
N ILE A 683 -38.86 -2.33 14.47
CA ILE A 683 -38.57 -1.87 13.10
C ILE A 683 -37.31 -0.98 13.10
N ARG A 684 -37.21 -0.04 14.04
CA ARG A 684 -36.03 0.83 14.16
C ARG A 684 -34.77 0.04 14.45
N ALA A 685 -34.81 -0.91 15.38
CA ALA A 685 -33.66 -1.75 15.73
C ALA A 685 -33.16 -2.57 14.52
N HIS A 686 -34.05 -3.25 13.81
CA HIS A 686 -33.70 -4.06 12.63
C HIS A 686 -33.29 -3.21 11.42
N SER A 687 -33.81 -1.99 11.31
CA SER A 687 -33.35 -1.02 10.30
C SER A 687 -31.94 -0.50 10.58
N LEU A 688 -31.59 -0.28 11.86
CA LEU A 688 -30.23 0.09 12.27
C LEU A 688 -29.24 -1.07 12.07
N ALA A 689 -29.70 -2.30 12.29
CA ALA A 689 -28.95 -3.53 11.96
C ALA A 689 -28.88 -3.80 10.44
N LYS A 690 -29.45 -2.92 9.60
CA LYS A 690 -29.42 -2.99 8.14
C LYS A 690 -29.93 -4.31 7.57
N ILE A 691 -30.92 -4.91 8.21
CA ILE A 691 -31.54 -6.15 7.73
C ILE A 691 -32.35 -5.84 6.46
N PRO A 692 -32.14 -6.56 5.34
CA PRO A 692 -32.77 -6.24 4.06
C PRO A 692 -34.30 -6.14 4.11
N PHE A 693 -34.95 -7.04 4.86
CA PHE A 693 -36.40 -7.04 5.02
C PHE A 693 -36.83 -7.24 6.48
N ILE A 694 -37.92 -6.57 6.84
CA ILE A 694 -38.60 -6.72 8.14
C ILE A 694 -40.02 -7.20 7.87
N GLY A 695 -40.33 -8.42 8.27
CA GLY A 695 -41.66 -9.00 8.19
C GLY A 695 -42.47 -8.67 9.44
N ILE A 696 -43.70 -8.22 9.26
CA ILE A 696 -44.61 -7.81 10.33
C ILE A 696 -45.81 -8.74 10.33
N ILE A 697 -46.12 -9.28 11.52
CA ILE A 697 -47.27 -10.15 11.74
C ILE A 697 -48.18 -9.52 12.77
N GLY A 698 -49.34 -9.06 12.32
CA GLY A 698 -50.47 -8.65 13.14
C GLY A 698 -51.61 -9.66 13.09
N LYS A 699 -52.74 -9.30 13.73
CA LYS A 699 -53.94 -10.15 13.75
C LYS A 699 -54.51 -10.36 12.34
N LYS A 700 -54.53 -9.31 11.51
CA LYS A 700 -55.01 -9.36 10.13
C LYS A 700 -54.15 -10.28 9.28
N GLU A 701 -52.83 -10.20 9.42
CA GLU A 701 -51.88 -11.05 8.72
C GLU A 701 -52.10 -12.53 9.07
N LYS A 702 -52.30 -12.84 10.37
CA LYS A 702 -52.64 -14.19 10.81
C LYS A 702 -53.99 -14.69 10.26
N GLU A 703 -55.03 -13.86 10.29
CA GLU A 703 -56.37 -14.22 9.79
C GLU A 703 -56.39 -14.52 8.28
N LEU A 704 -55.53 -13.83 7.51
CA LEU A 704 -55.45 -13.98 6.05
C LEU A 704 -54.31 -14.91 5.60
N SER A 705 -53.58 -15.53 6.54
CA SER A 705 -52.38 -16.33 6.24
C SER A 705 -51.32 -15.55 5.43
N GLN A 706 -51.07 -14.30 5.82
CA GLN A 706 -50.20 -13.34 5.16
C GLN A 706 -49.07 -12.85 6.08
N ILE A 707 -48.13 -12.13 5.46
CA ILE A 707 -47.10 -11.36 6.15
C ILE A 707 -46.86 -10.04 5.42
N THR A 708 -46.69 -8.95 6.16
CA THR A 708 -46.32 -7.66 5.58
C THR A 708 -44.81 -7.47 5.63
N MET A 709 -44.18 -7.41 4.47
CA MET A 709 -42.75 -7.21 4.29
C MET A 709 -42.44 -5.73 4.06
N ARG A 710 -41.53 -5.18 4.86
CA ARG A 710 -40.96 -3.85 4.68
C ARG A 710 -39.52 -3.95 4.22
N ARG A 711 -39.16 -3.27 3.13
CA ARG A 711 -37.78 -3.24 2.60
C ARG A 711 -36.95 -2.16 3.30
N LEU A 712 -35.71 -2.48 3.63
CA LEU A 712 -34.76 -1.50 4.18
C LEU A 712 -34.60 -0.30 3.24
N GLY A 713 -34.75 0.91 3.79
CA GLY A 713 -34.61 2.15 3.03
C GLY A 713 -35.79 2.50 2.12
N SER A 714 -36.89 1.74 2.17
CA SER A 714 -38.16 2.07 1.54
C SER A 714 -39.27 2.27 2.59
N ASP A 715 -40.27 3.08 2.25
CA ASP A 715 -41.52 3.21 2.98
C ASP A 715 -42.63 2.31 2.42
N GLU A 716 -42.35 1.60 1.33
CA GLU A 716 -43.28 0.65 0.72
C GLU A 716 -43.37 -0.64 1.53
N ASN A 717 -44.61 -1.08 1.76
CA ASN A 717 -44.94 -2.36 2.38
C ASN A 717 -45.54 -3.28 1.32
N ILE A 718 -45.04 -4.51 1.25
CA ILE A 718 -45.54 -5.55 0.36
C ILE A 718 -46.19 -6.62 1.22
N THR A 719 -47.48 -6.88 1.02
CA THR A 719 -48.16 -7.99 1.72
C THR A 719 -48.13 -9.22 0.84
N ILE A 720 -47.67 -10.34 1.39
CA ILE A 720 -47.43 -11.59 0.67
C ILE A 720 -48.16 -12.71 1.42
N ASN A 721 -48.73 -13.67 0.70
CA ASN A 721 -49.22 -14.89 1.35
C ASN A 721 -48.03 -15.65 1.95
N ALA A 722 -48.20 -16.21 3.15
CA ALA A 722 -47.13 -16.93 3.83
C ALA A 722 -46.60 -18.12 3.00
N GLY A 723 -47.47 -18.79 2.24
CA GLY A 723 -47.06 -19.87 1.33
C GLY A 723 -46.23 -19.43 0.13
N GLU A 724 -46.21 -18.13 -0.20
CA GLU A 724 -45.47 -17.57 -1.34
C GLU A 724 -44.18 -16.85 -0.91
N ILE A 725 -43.91 -16.75 0.41
CA ILE A 725 -42.76 -16.00 0.92
C ILE A 725 -41.42 -16.55 0.40
N ILE A 726 -41.34 -17.86 0.19
CA ILE A 726 -40.15 -18.53 -0.33
C ILE A 726 -39.88 -18.11 -1.77
N ASP A 727 -40.92 -18.01 -2.60
CA ASP A 727 -40.77 -17.61 -4.00
C ASP A 727 -40.47 -16.12 -4.13
N PHE A 728 -40.92 -15.30 -3.17
CA PHE A 728 -40.47 -13.91 -3.05
C PHE A 728 -38.98 -13.79 -2.68
N CYS A 729 -38.44 -14.73 -1.91
CA CYS A 729 -37.03 -14.70 -1.48
C CYS A 729 -36.05 -15.18 -2.57
N LYS A 730 -36.51 -16.02 -3.51
CA LYS A 730 -35.72 -16.50 -4.64
C LYS A 730 -35.57 -15.41 -5.70
#